data_AF-A0A7V0UD76-F1
#
_entry.id   AF-A0A7V0UD76-F1
#
_cell.length_a   1.000
_cell.length_b   1.000
_cell.length_c   1.000
_cell.angle_alpha   90.00
_cell.angle_beta   90.00
_cell.angle_gamma   90.00
#
_symmetry.space_group_name_H-M   'P 1'
#
loop_
_entity.id
_entity.type
_entity.pdbx_description
1 polymer ?
#
loop_
_entity_poly.entity_id
_entity_poly.type
_entity_poly.pdbx_seq_one_letter_code
_entity_poly.pdbx_strand_id
1 'polypeptide(L)'
;MRLRILGLTALTLTGVYLYAFPSAAIPYLVTVLAHVVGGFVFAVLLPPVLWRIRALPASKIAGWTLVAGGAALGIVLTFAGASRPLAPLLYSHVLLSALGLIFLLAGRPVRFILITLAAVAVGSAAWSTREASWRNSHRIQNPVMPPESQDFEGEGIHGDFFPSSAKTSHGRKIDSKFFMQSEACERCHPDIYEAWSGSMHRFSSFNNQWYRKSIEYMQDVAGVRPSKWCAGCHDPALLFSGMFDTPVQQLLDKPEAHAGLGCVMCHSVASVNSTMGQGDYTIEYPRLAELAASENKLVQRLHDFLVHVNPEPHRRTFMKPFLRQQPAEFCSSCHKVHLDTHVNNYRWVRGFNDYDNWQASGISGMGARSFYYPPQPRNCVDCHMPMVNSRDAGNLNGKVHSHRFPGANTAVPFVNQDVKQMDAVTKFLQDNIVSVDIFAISPARPPDVGTARDLASGFSTMFAVGEEMDPQPPAAALPLKGEANGASVVAPLDRVDAAVQPGGAYRIDVVVRTRKIGHFFPGGTVDAFDVWLDLQATDDNGRILFWSGMVEDNGKGPVEKGAHFYRSLQVDGHGNPINKRNAWAARSLVYVRLIPPGAADTVRYRFTVPKNAAGAIHLKARLRYRKFAWWNTQFAFAGERVPGGPAPTKDYDDGRWTFTGDTSNVSGKVKAIPDVPILTLAEDTAVLRVSADAAGERRGSVESSDWERWNDYGIGLFLQGDLRAAEAAFSKAAEIDPNNPDGFVNIGRVRLQEGNLDGARDALEHALKLSPDLARAHFFYARVRKADGFYDDALAHLRTVIRQYPRDRVVRNEAGRVLFLQKRYAEAVKEFESVLEIDPEDLQAHYNLMLCYNGLGDEKRAVEHQKRYLRFKADESAQAVTGPYRLSHPEDNNERQPIHEHVDGRGK
;
A
#
# COMPACT_ATOMS: atom_id res chain seq x y z
N MET A 1 -0.80 15.87 -62.11
CA MET A 1 -0.90 16.70 -60.89
C MET A 1 -2.16 16.37 -60.07
N ARG A 2 -3.36 16.31 -60.67
CA ARG A 2 -4.62 15.94 -59.97
C ARG A 2 -4.57 14.60 -59.24
N LEU A 3 -4.10 13.52 -59.90
CA LEU A 3 -3.98 12.18 -59.28
C LEU A 3 -3.06 12.16 -58.04
N ARG A 4 -2.02 13.00 -58.02
CA ARG A 4 -1.07 13.10 -56.90
C ARG A 4 -1.66 13.87 -55.73
N ILE A 5 -2.44 14.92 -55.99
CA ILE A 5 -3.19 15.65 -54.95
C ILE A 5 -4.27 14.73 -54.36
N LEU A 6 -4.93 13.91 -55.17
CA LEU A 6 -5.87 12.89 -54.71
C LEU A 6 -5.18 11.88 -53.78
N GLY A 7 -4.01 11.36 -54.18
CA GLY A 7 -3.20 10.46 -53.34
C GLY A 7 -2.76 11.09 -52.01
N LEU A 8 -2.29 12.34 -52.03
CA LEU A 8 -1.94 13.08 -50.80
C LEU A 8 -3.17 13.32 -49.91
N THR A 9 -4.33 13.62 -50.52
CA THR A 9 -5.59 13.80 -49.79
C THR A 9 -6.00 12.50 -49.11
N ALA A 10 -5.91 11.36 -49.81
CA ALA A 10 -6.19 10.04 -49.23
C ALA A 10 -5.21 9.71 -48.08
N LEU A 11 -3.91 10.01 -48.22
CA LEU A 11 -2.93 9.86 -47.15
C LEU A 11 -3.24 10.77 -45.95
N THR A 12 -3.64 12.02 -46.18
CA THR A 12 -4.03 12.92 -45.09
C THR A 12 -5.29 12.45 -44.38
N LEU A 13 -6.32 12.00 -45.12
CA LEU A 13 -7.55 11.47 -44.53
C LEU A 13 -7.30 10.20 -43.71
N THR A 14 -6.48 9.28 -44.23
CA THR A 14 -6.07 8.10 -43.46
C THR A 14 -5.24 8.48 -42.25
N GLY A 15 -4.32 9.45 -42.34
CA GLY A 15 -3.57 9.97 -41.20
C GLY A 15 -4.46 10.60 -40.12
N VAL A 16 -5.48 11.38 -40.52
CA VAL A 16 -6.50 11.93 -39.61
C VAL A 16 -7.26 10.81 -38.93
N TYR A 17 -7.70 9.79 -39.67
CA TYR A 17 -8.38 8.63 -39.11
C TYR A 17 -7.50 7.88 -38.10
N LEU A 18 -6.24 7.60 -38.43
CA LEU A 18 -5.29 6.92 -37.54
C LEU A 18 -5.03 7.72 -36.26
N TYR A 19 -4.91 9.05 -36.36
CA TYR A 19 -4.76 9.90 -35.18
C TYR A 19 -6.03 9.96 -34.33
N ALA A 20 -7.21 10.05 -34.96
CA ALA A 20 -8.49 10.29 -34.31
C ALA A 20 -9.16 9.02 -33.76
N PHE A 21 -8.87 7.83 -34.30
CA PHE A 21 -9.56 6.59 -33.94
C PHE A 21 -8.62 5.41 -33.70
N PRO A 22 -7.62 5.52 -32.79
CA PRO A 22 -6.70 4.45 -32.48
C PRO A 22 -7.48 3.24 -31.98
N SER A 23 -7.30 2.11 -32.66
CA SER A 23 -8.02 0.88 -32.37
C SER A 23 -7.12 -0.33 -32.53
N ALA A 24 -7.31 -1.30 -31.62
CA ALA A 24 -6.67 -2.61 -31.67
C ALA A 24 -7.24 -3.53 -32.76
N ALA A 25 -8.30 -3.10 -33.46
CA ALA A 25 -9.00 -3.92 -34.44
C ALA A 25 -8.17 -4.14 -35.72
N ILE A 26 -8.28 -5.33 -36.30
CA ILE A 26 -7.59 -5.72 -37.55
C ILE A 26 -7.80 -4.69 -38.69
N PRO A 27 -9.02 -4.17 -38.96
CA PRO A 27 -9.21 -3.16 -40.01
C PRO A 27 -8.39 -1.87 -39.80
N TYR A 28 -8.18 -1.49 -38.54
CA TYR A 28 -7.32 -0.34 -38.22
C TYR A 28 -5.86 -0.65 -38.54
N LEU A 29 -5.36 -1.82 -38.16
CA LEU A 29 -3.99 -2.27 -38.46
C LEU A 29 -3.72 -2.34 -39.98
N VAL A 30 -4.70 -2.82 -40.76
CA VAL A 30 -4.64 -2.80 -42.23
C VAL A 30 -4.54 -1.37 -42.76
N THR A 31 -5.27 -0.42 -42.16
CA THR A 31 -5.20 1.00 -42.52
C THR A 31 -3.84 1.61 -42.22
N VAL A 32 -3.20 1.23 -41.09
CA VAL A 32 -1.82 1.63 -40.77
C VAL A 32 -0.87 1.17 -41.86
N LEU A 33 -0.93 -0.12 -42.22
CA LEU A 33 -0.08 -0.67 -43.27
C LEU A 33 -0.31 0.01 -44.62
N ALA A 34 -1.57 0.22 -45.00
CA ALA A 34 -1.92 0.92 -46.24
C ALA A 34 -1.41 2.37 -46.26
N HIS A 35 -1.46 3.08 -45.13
CA HIS A 35 -0.93 4.44 -45.02
C HIS A 35 0.60 4.46 -45.19
N VAL A 36 1.33 3.54 -44.55
CA VAL A 36 2.79 3.45 -44.67
C VAL A 36 3.21 3.08 -46.10
N VAL A 37 2.60 2.04 -46.69
CA VAL A 37 2.89 1.61 -48.06
C VAL A 37 2.53 2.71 -49.06
N GLY A 38 1.35 3.32 -48.93
CA GLY A 38 0.92 4.44 -49.77
C GLY A 38 1.85 5.64 -49.63
N GLY A 39 2.31 5.95 -48.42
CA GLY A 39 3.28 7.02 -48.14
C GLY A 39 4.63 6.75 -48.80
N PHE A 40 5.13 5.52 -48.73
CA PHE A 40 6.39 5.13 -49.37
C PHE A 40 6.30 5.22 -50.90
N VAL A 41 5.24 4.67 -51.49
CA VAL A 41 4.98 4.78 -52.94
C VAL A 41 4.88 6.24 -53.35
N PHE A 42 4.16 7.06 -52.58
CA PHE A 42 4.04 8.49 -52.84
C PHE A 42 5.39 9.22 -52.77
N ALA A 43 6.23 8.90 -51.77
CA ALA A 43 7.57 9.47 -51.61
C ALA A 43 8.50 9.11 -52.78
N VAL A 44 8.48 7.85 -53.24
CA VAL A 44 9.25 7.40 -54.42
C VAL A 44 8.82 8.12 -55.70
N LEU A 45 7.54 8.46 -55.82
CA LEU A 45 6.99 9.17 -56.98
C LEU A 45 7.14 10.70 -56.91
N LEU A 46 7.71 11.24 -55.83
CA LEU A 46 7.85 12.67 -55.57
C LEU A 46 8.99 13.38 -56.36
N PRO A 47 10.19 12.80 -56.55
CA PRO A 47 11.32 13.48 -57.21
C PRO A 47 11.03 14.01 -58.63
N PRO A 48 10.31 13.28 -59.51
CA PRO A 48 9.93 13.80 -60.83
C PRO A 48 9.00 15.02 -60.76
N VAL A 49 8.29 15.20 -59.64
CA VAL A 49 7.41 16.35 -59.40
C VAL A 49 8.24 17.56 -59.02
N LEU A 50 9.14 17.39 -58.05
CA LEU A 50 10.03 18.44 -57.56
C LEU A 50 10.95 19.01 -58.66
N TRP A 51 11.28 18.19 -59.67
CA TRP A 51 12.03 18.66 -60.83
C TRP A 51 11.21 19.55 -61.77
N ARG A 52 9.89 19.34 -61.86
CA ARG A 52 8.97 20.06 -62.77
C ARG A 52 8.25 21.25 -62.14
N ILE A 53 8.36 21.48 -60.82
CA ILE A 53 7.63 22.55 -60.12
C ILE A 53 8.26 23.95 -60.23
N ARG A 54 9.45 24.09 -60.84
CA ARG A 54 10.14 25.39 -60.99
C ARG A 54 9.32 26.44 -61.77
N ALA A 55 8.32 26.01 -62.54
CA ALA A 55 7.40 26.88 -63.29
C ALA A 55 6.04 27.12 -62.59
N LEU A 56 5.86 26.70 -61.34
CA LEU A 56 4.62 26.88 -60.57
C LEU A 56 4.67 28.14 -59.68
N PRO A 57 3.51 28.73 -59.31
CA PRO A 57 3.46 29.83 -58.35
C PRO A 57 4.07 29.44 -57.00
N ALA A 58 4.66 30.42 -56.29
CA ALA A 58 5.39 30.23 -55.05
C ALA A 58 4.63 29.42 -53.98
N SER A 59 3.30 29.59 -53.88
CA SER A 59 2.45 28.81 -52.97
C SER A 59 2.45 27.31 -53.26
N LYS A 60 2.51 26.89 -54.53
CA LYS A 60 2.59 25.47 -54.92
C LYS A 60 3.99 24.92 -54.72
N ILE A 61 5.03 25.72 -54.92
CA ILE A 61 6.42 25.33 -54.62
C ILE A 61 6.54 25.06 -53.11
N ALA A 62 6.08 25.99 -52.28
CA ALA A 62 6.06 25.83 -50.82
C ALA A 62 5.27 24.58 -50.39
N GLY A 63 4.07 24.36 -50.95
CA GLY A 63 3.26 23.18 -50.66
C GLY A 63 3.98 21.86 -50.96
N TRP A 64 4.59 21.71 -52.15
CA TRP A 64 5.33 20.49 -52.50
C TRP A 64 6.63 20.31 -51.70
N THR A 65 7.32 21.39 -51.33
CA THR A 65 8.51 21.32 -50.45
C THR A 65 8.14 20.84 -49.05
N LEU A 66 7.05 21.35 -48.47
CA LEU A 66 6.54 20.89 -47.17
C LEU A 66 6.15 19.40 -47.23
N VAL A 67 5.44 18.98 -48.27
CA VAL A 67 5.09 17.57 -48.49
C VAL A 67 6.34 16.69 -48.64
N ALA A 68 7.40 17.17 -49.31
CA ALA A 68 8.66 16.45 -49.43
C ALA A 68 9.37 16.29 -48.08
N GLY A 69 9.40 17.35 -47.27
CA GLY A 69 9.92 17.29 -45.90
C GLY A 69 9.12 16.32 -45.04
N GLY A 70 7.78 16.37 -45.12
CA GLY A 70 6.89 15.42 -44.47
C GLY A 70 7.18 13.98 -44.90
N ALA A 71 7.25 13.70 -46.20
CA ALA A 71 7.53 12.37 -46.74
C ALA A 71 8.91 11.83 -46.30
N ALA A 72 9.95 12.68 -46.28
CA ALA A 72 11.27 12.30 -45.79
C ALA A 72 11.24 11.89 -44.31
N LEU A 73 10.56 12.68 -43.46
CA LEU A 73 10.34 12.30 -42.06
C LEU A 73 9.51 11.02 -41.93
N GLY A 74 8.52 10.81 -42.80
CA GLY A 74 7.71 9.58 -42.82
C GLY A 74 8.55 8.33 -43.14
N ILE A 75 9.51 8.43 -44.06
CA ILE A 75 10.47 7.36 -44.35
C ILE A 75 11.31 7.07 -43.11
N VAL A 76 11.85 8.09 -42.46
CA VAL A 76 12.63 7.93 -41.22
C VAL A 76 11.80 7.22 -40.15
N LEU A 77 10.55 7.65 -39.92
CA LEU A 77 9.63 7.06 -38.94
C LEU A 77 9.23 5.62 -39.28
N THR A 78 9.24 5.23 -40.56
CA THR A 78 8.95 3.85 -40.96
C THR A 78 10.01 2.87 -40.44
N PHE A 79 11.28 3.32 -40.35
CA PHE A 79 12.38 2.49 -39.87
C PHE A 79 12.72 2.72 -38.39
N ALA A 80 12.63 3.95 -37.92
CA ALA A 80 12.92 4.32 -36.54
C ALA A 80 11.74 4.05 -35.59
N GLY A 81 10.52 3.93 -36.13
CA GLY A 81 9.28 3.89 -35.36
C GLY A 81 8.79 5.28 -34.97
N ALA A 82 7.58 5.32 -34.42
CA ALA A 82 6.88 6.49 -33.91
C ALA A 82 6.73 6.44 -32.38
N SER A 83 7.77 5.93 -31.70
CA SER A 83 7.83 5.87 -30.23
C SER A 83 7.81 7.26 -29.61
N ARG A 84 7.53 7.36 -28.30
CA ARG A 84 7.44 8.66 -27.60
C ARG A 84 8.70 9.53 -27.73
N PRO A 85 9.94 9.01 -27.63
CA PRO A 85 11.15 9.81 -27.88
C PRO A 85 11.20 10.44 -29.28
N LEU A 86 10.53 9.82 -30.27
CA LEU A 86 10.45 10.29 -31.65
C LEU A 86 9.16 11.07 -31.95
N ALA A 87 8.35 11.38 -30.92
CA ALA A 87 7.13 12.17 -31.09
C ALA A 87 7.35 13.52 -31.79
N PRO A 88 8.45 14.27 -31.56
CA PRO A 88 8.71 15.50 -32.32
C PRO A 88 8.83 15.27 -33.83
N LEU A 89 9.44 14.16 -34.26
CA LEU A 89 9.55 13.78 -35.68
C LEU A 89 8.18 13.39 -36.25
N LEU A 90 7.38 12.65 -35.50
CA LEU A 90 5.99 12.30 -35.88
C LEU A 90 5.14 13.55 -36.06
N TYR A 91 5.12 14.47 -35.09
CA TYR A 91 4.34 15.69 -35.20
C TYR A 91 4.84 16.61 -36.31
N SER A 92 6.15 16.65 -36.55
CA SER A 92 6.71 17.37 -37.70
C SER A 92 6.27 16.76 -39.03
N HIS A 93 6.26 15.42 -39.16
CA HIS A 93 5.73 14.73 -40.33
C HIS A 93 4.27 15.08 -40.59
N VAL A 94 3.43 15.02 -39.55
CA VAL A 94 2.00 15.35 -39.64
C VAL A 94 1.80 16.81 -40.02
N LEU A 95 2.49 17.73 -39.35
CA LEU A 95 2.37 19.17 -39.57
C LEU A 95 2.79 19.55 -40.99
N LEU A 96 3.96 19.11 -41.44
CA LEU A 96 4.47 19.41 -42.79
C LEU A 96 3.57 18.85 -43.88
N SER A 97 3.06 17.62 -43.71
CA SER A 97 2.16 16.97 -44.67
C SER A 97 0.81 17.68 -44.75
N ALA A 98 0.23 18.04 -43.59
CA ALA A 98 -1.05 18.75 -43.51
C ALA A 98 -0.96 20.18 -44.08
N LEU A 99 0.03 20.97 -43.64
CA LEU A 99 0.25 22.32 -44.16
C LEU A 99 0.52 22.28 -45.67
N GLY A 100 1.35 21.33 -46.11
CA GLY A 100 1.63 21.10 -47.53
C GLY A 100 0.37 20.86 -48.36
N LEU A 101 -0.54 20.00 -47.89
CA LEU A 101 -1.83 19.77 -48.57
C LEU A 101 -2.71 21.03 -48.58
N ILE A 102 -2.83 21.74 -47.46
CA ILE A 102 -3.66 22.95 -47.38
C ILE A 102 -3.11 24.03 -48.31
N PHE A 103 -1.79 24.20 -48.43
CA PHE A 103 -1.17 25.11 -49.41
C PHE A 103 -1.51 24.72 -50.86
N LEU A 104 -1.56 23.43 -51.17
CA LEU A 104 -1.92 22.93 -52.50
C LEU A 104 -3.41 23.08 -52.83
N LEU A 105 -4.29 23.08 -51.83
CA LEU A 105 -5.75 23.19 -51.99
C LEU A 105 -6.30 24.62 -51.91
N ALA A 106 -5.73 25.47 -51.06
CA ALA A 106 -6.33 26.75 -50.69
C ALA A 106 -6.39 27.78 -51.82
N GLY A 107 -5.42 27.75 -52.74
CA GLY A 107 -5.31 28.66 -53.90
C GLY A 107 -5.10 30.14 -53.57
N ARG A 108 -5.46 30.60 -52.35
CA ARG A 108 -5.33 31.96 -51.79
C ARG A 108 -5.03 31.89 -50.27
N PRO A 109 -4.28 32.85 -49.71
CA PRO A 109 -3.83 32.82 -48.32
C PRO A 109 -4.97 32.87 -47.28
N VAL A 110 -6.06 33.60 -47.53
CA VAL A 110 -7.20 33.67 -46.59
C VAL A 110 -7.92 32.32 -46.47
N ARG A 111 -8.13 31.61 -47.59
CA ARG A 111 -8.73 30.26 -47.57
C ARG A 111 -7.82 29.25 -46.88
N PHE A 112 -6.49 29.41 -47.00
CA PHE A 112 -5.52 28.59 -46.30
C PHE A 112 -5.66 28.72 -44.79
N ILE A 113 -5.74 29.96 -44.28
CA ILE A 113 -5.91 30.24 -42.85
C ILE A 113 -7.23 29.65 -42.35
N LEU A 114 -8.34 29.90 -43.04
CA LEU A 114 -9.67 29.42 -42.62
C LEU A 114 -9.76 27.89 -42.59
N ILE A 115 -9.26 27.19 -43.62
CA ILE A 115 -9.27 25.72 -43.67
C ILE A 115 -8.37 25.14 -42.56
N THR A 116 -7.20 25.75 -42.33
CA THR A 116 -6.29 25.32 -41.27
C THR A 116 -6.94 25.48 -39.90
N LEU A 117 -7.54 26.64 -39.61
CA LEU A 117 -8.23 26.90 -38.34
C LEU A 117 -9.41 25.94 -38.13
N ALA A 118 -10.21 25.69 -39.17
CA ALA A 118 -11.33 24.75 -39.07
C ALA A 118 -10.85 23.30 -38.83
N ALA A 119 -9.81 22.85 -39.55
CA ALA A 119 -9.26 21.51 -39.38
C ALA A 119 -8.64 21.32 -37.98
N VAL A 120 -7.93 22.33 -37.47
CA VAL A 120 -7.39 22.33 -36.10
C VAL A 120 -8.54 22.30 -35.09
N ALA A 121 -9.55 23.16 -35.23
CA ALA A 121 -10.68 23.22 -34.31
C ALA A 121 -11.44 21.88 -34.22
N VAL A 122 -11.77 21.27 -35.37
CA VAL A 122 -12.47 19.98 -35.42
C VAL A 122 -11.59 18.86 -34.86
N GLY A 123 -10.31 18.81 -35.24
CA GLY A 123 -9.37 17.81 -34.75
C GLY A 123 -9.16 17.90 -33.24
N SER A 124 -9.00 19.11 -32.70
CA SER A 124 -8.85 19.36 -31.25
C SER A 124 -10.12 19.01 -30.49
N ALA A 125 -11.31 19.35 -31.00
CA ALA A 125 -12.58 19.01 -30.38
C ALA A 125 -12.79 17.49 -30.32
N ALA A 126 -12.59 16.79 -31.44
CA ALA A 126 -12.72 15.33 -31.51
C ALA A 126 -11.70 14.61 -30.61
N TRP A 127 -10.45 15.10 -30.56
CA TRP A 127 -9.44 14.57 -29.66
C TRP A 127 -9.83 14.78 -28.20
N SER A 128 -10.28 15.99 -27.83
CA SER A 128 -10.65 16.35 -26.45
C SER A 128 -11.84 15.52 -25.95
N THR A 129 -12.91 15.40 -26.74
CA THR A 129 -14.09 14.62 -26.35
C THR A 129 -13.78 13.14 -26.21
N ARG A 130 -13.00 12.57 -27.14
CA ARG A 130 -12.54 11.17 -27.08
C ARG A 130 -11.65 10.93 -25.87
N GLU A 131 -10.68 11.81 -25.62
CA GLU A 131 -9.76 11.67 -24.49
C GLU A 131 -10.48 11.82 -23.15
N ALA A 132 -11.43 12.75 -23.04
CA ALA A 132 -12.30 12.89 -21.88
C ALA A 132 -13.18 11.63 -21.69
N SER A 133 -13.81 11.13 -22.75
CA SER A 133 -14.61 9.90 -22.70
C SER A 133 -13.77 8.70 -22.27
N TRP A 134 -12.58 8.51 -22.84
CA TRP A 134 -11.67 7.41 -22.47
C TRP A 134 -11.21 7.51 -21.03
N ARG A 135 -10.89 8.71 -20.52
CA ARG A 135 -10.53 8.91 -19.11
C ARG A 135 -11.71 8.62 -18.18
N ASN A 136 -12.87 9.16 -18.50
CA ASN A 136 -14.07 9.00 -17.69
C ASN A 136 -14.53 7.55 -17.62
N SER A 137 -14.44 6.78 -18.71
CA SER A 137 -14.83 5.37 -18.74
C SER A 137 -13.90 4.45 -17.96
N HIS A 138 -12.71 4.91 -17.57
CA HIS A 138 -11.72 4.15 -16.81
C HIS A 138 -11.42 4.79 -15.45
N ARG A 139 -12.36 5.60 -14.93
CA ARG A 139 -12.24 6.15 -13.57
C ARG A 139 -12.70 5.09 -12.57
N ILE A 140 -11.88 4.83 -11.56
CA ILE A 140 -12.24 3.94 -10.44
C ILE A 140 -13.15 4.72 -9.49
N GLN A 141 -14.30 4.13 -9.15
CA GLN A 141 -15.31 4.72 -8.25
C GLN A 141 -15.83 3.65 -7.30
N ASN A 142 -15.91 3.96 -6.02
CA ASN A 142 -16.48 3.06 -5.03
C ASN A 142 -18.02 3.11 -5.04
N PRO A 143 -18.70 1.98 -4.79
CA PRO A 143 -20.13 1.99 -4.56
C PRO A 143 -20.45 2.49 -3.15
N VAL A 144 -21.41 3.43 -3.03
CA VAL A 144 -21.95 3.83 -1.70
C VAL A 144 -22.80 2.74 -1.05
N MET A 145 -23.11 1.67 -1.79
CA MET A 145 -23.82 0.49 -1.32
C MET A 145 -23.02 -0.74 -1.75
N PRO A 146 -21.93 -1.10 -1.04
CA PRO A 146 -21.21 -2.34 -1.31
C PRO A 146 -22.13 -3.55 -1.18
N PRO A 147 -21.77 -4.74 -1.68
CA PRO A 147 -22.50 -5.98 -1.45
C PRO A 147 -22.90 -6.18 0.03
N GLU A 148 -24.10 -6.71 0.30
CA GLU A 148 -24.56 -6.96 1.68
C GLU A 148 -24.01 -8.27 2.29
N SER A 149 -23.47 -9.14 1.45
CA SER A 149 -22.74 -10.37 1.81
C SER A 149 -21.76 -10.73 0.69
N GLN A 150 -20.87 -11.69 0.95
CA GLN A 150 -19.95 -12.20 -0.06
C GLN A 150 -20.68 -12.84 -1.25
N ASP A 151 -21.92 -13.31 -1.08
CA ASP A 151 -22.72 -13.94 -2.14
C ASP A 151 -22.97 -13.04 -3.35
N PHE A 152 -22.86 -11.72 -3.15
CA PHE A 152 -23.08 -10.70 -4.17
C PHE A 152 -21.77 -10.01 -4.61
N GLU A 153 -20.62 -10.47 -4.14
CA GLU A 153 -19.31 -10.04 -4.63
C GLU A 153 -18.96 -10.71 -5.96
N GLY A 154 -18.09 -10.08 -6.75
CA GLY A 154 -17.62 -10.70 -8.00
C GLY A 154 -18.75 -10.99 -9.00
N GLU A 155 -18.76 -12.22 -9.50
CA GLU A 155 -19.81 -12.78 -10.36
C GLU A 155 -20.97 -13.42 -9.54
N GLY A 156 -20.93 -13.27 -8.20
CA GLY A 156 -21.89 -13.84 -7.25
C GLY A 156 -21.60 -15.28 -6.85
N ILE A 157 -22.39 -15.83 -5.92
CA ILE A 157 -22.19 -17.19 -5.35
C ILE A 157 -22.16 -18.32 -6.39
N HIS A 158 -22.75 -18.13 -7.57
CA HIS A 158 -22.75 -19.12 -8.65
C HIS A 158 -21.71 -18.85 -9.74
N GLY A 159 -20.89 -17.80 -9.58
CA GLY A 159 -19.84 -17.44 -10.53
C GLY A 159 -18.67 -18.43 -10.54
N ASP A 160 -17.99 -18.52 -11.67
CA ASP A 160 -16.90 -19.48 -11.89
C ASP A 160 -15.69 -19.21 -10.98
N PHE A 161 -15.48 -17.95 -10.60
CA PHE A 161 -14.32 -17.51 -9.81
C PHE A 161 -14.62 -17.31 -8.32
N PHE A 162 -15.87 -17.50 -7.91
CA PHE A 162 -16.30 -17.34 -6.52
C PHE A 162 -15.50 -18.28 -5.58
N PRO A 163 -15.05 -17.82 -4.39
CA PRO A 163 -15.37 -16.54 -3.73
C PRO A 163 -14.40 -15.37 -4.01
N SER A 164 -13.64 -15.40 -5.10
CA SER A 164 -12.93 -14.20 -5.57
C SER A 164 -13.91 -13.16 -6.12
N SER A 165 -13.58 -11.87 -5.95
CA SER A 165 -14.31 -10.77 -6.59
C SER A 165 -13.92 -10.56 -8.06
N ALA A 166 -12.99 -11.35 -8.58
CA ALA A 166 -12.52 -11.24 -9.96
C ALA A 166 -13.62 -11.57 -10.97
N LYS A 167 -13.63 -10.83 -12.09
CA LYS A 167 -14.59 -11.00 -13.19
C LYS A 167 -13.92 -11.02 -14.54
N THR A 168 -14.62 -11.57 -15.53
CA THR A 168 -14.25 -11.43 -16.94
C THR A 168 -15.26 -10.56 -17.69
N SER A 169 -14.79 -9.80 -18.68
CA SER A 169 -15.63 -8.85 -19.44
C SER A 169 -16.81 -9.50 -20.18
N HIS A 170 -16.78 -10.82 -20.38
CA HIS A 170 -17.82 -11.57 -21.10
C HIS A 170 -18.41 -12.74 -20.29
N GLY A 171 -18.07 -12.86 -19.00
CA GLY A 171 -18.49 -13.99 -18.15
C GLY A 171 -18.03 -15.35 -18.69
N ARG A 172 -16.81 -15.41 -19.25
CA ARG A 172 -16.24 -16.65 -19.82
C ARG A 172 -14.82 -16.83 -19.34
N LYS A 173 -14.44 -18.10 -19.16
CA LYS A 173 -13.06 -18.52 -18.90
C LYS A 173 -12.11 -18.03 -20.00
N ILE A 174 -10.89 -17.71 -19.61
CA ILE A 174 -9.80 -17.26 -20.47
C ILE A 174 -8.75 -18.37 -20.56
N ASP A 175 -8.28 -18.67 -21.78
CA ASP A 175 -7.25 -19.68 -22.01
C ASP A 175 -5.99 -19.36 -21.17
N SER A 176 -5.42 -20.38 -20.50
CA SER A 176 -4.27 -20.19 -19.62
C SER A 176 -3.08 -19.58 -20.34
N LYS A 177 -2.87 -19.91 -21.63
CA LYS A 177 -1.76 -19.41 -22.46
C LYS A 177 -1.69 -17.89 -22.47
N PHE A 178 -2.83 -17.22 -22.37
CA PHE A 178 -2.88 -15.76 -22.27
C PHE A 178 -1.96 -15.23 -21.16
N PHE A 179 -1.99 -15.86 -20.00
CA PHE A 179 -1.24 -15.43 -18.81
C PHE A 179 0.21 -15.89 -18.81
N MET A 180 0.57 -16.82 -19.70
CA MET A 180 1.87 -17.48 -19.72
C MET A 180 2.92 -16.77 -20.59
N GLN A 181 2.55 -15.72 -21.32
CA GLN A 181 3.35 -15.20 -22.44
C GLN A 181 4.04 -13.86 -22.13
N SER A 182 4.55 -13.68 -20.90
CA SER A 182 5.21 -12.42 -20.51
C SER A 182 6.52 -12.18 -21.30
N GLU A 183 7.16 -13.24 -21.78
CA GLU A 183 8.34 -13.22 -22.67
C GLU A 183 8.06 -12.48 -23.98
N ALA A 184 6.81 -12.46 -24.46
CA ALA A 184 6.46 -11.71 -25.66
C ALA A 184 6.68 -10.19 -25.48
N CYS A 185 6.60 -9.68 -24.25
CA CYS A 185 6.82 -8.28 -23.92
C CYS A 185 8.32 -7.91 -23.90
N GLU A 186 9.21 -8.86 -23.60
CA GLU A 186 10.66 -8.66 -23.47
C GLU A 186 11.28 -8.04 -24.74
N ARG A 187 10.75 -8.38 -25.94
CA ARG A 187 11.27 -7.87 -27.22
C ARG A 187 11.31 -6.34 -27.32
N CYS A 188 10.39 -5.64 -26.65
CA CYS A 188 10.31 -4.18 -26.63
C CYS A 188 10.55 -3.58 -25.23
N HIS A 189 10.45 -4.41 -24.18
CA HIS A 189 10.52 -4.03 -22.78
C HIS A 189 11.50 -4.90 -21.97
N PRO A 190 12.77 -5.05 -22.41
CA PRO A 190 13.72 -5.94 -21.74
C PRO A 190 14.03 -5.50 -20.30
N ASP A 191 14.14 -4.20 -20.03
CA ASP A 191 14.50 -3.71 -18.69
C ASP A 191 13.34 -3.95 -17.70
N ILE A 192 12.10 -3.71 -18.12
CA ILE A 192 10.89 -3.99 -17.33
C ILE A 192 10.75 -5.50 -17.09
N TYR A 193 10.99 -6.33 -18.12
CA TYR A 193 10.90 -7.78 -18.01
C TYR A 193 11.94 -8.34 -17.02
N GLU A 194 13.20 -7.87 -17.11
CA GLU A 194 14.25 -8.24 -16.16
C GLU A 194 13.83 -7.86 -14.72
N ALA A 195 13.32 -6.65 -14.52
CA ALA A 195 12.85 -6.18 -13.22
C ALA A 195 11.72 -7.06 -12.65
N TRP A 196 10.71 -7.39 -13.48
CA TRP A 196 9.58 -8.22 -13.10
C TRP A 196 9.97 -9.66 -12.78
N SER A 197 10.90 -10.25 -13.53
CA SER A 197 11.24 -11.68 -13.42
C SER A 197 11.76 -12.09 -12.03
N GLY A 198 12.43 -11.19 -11.31
CA GLY A 198 12.87 -11.39 -9.92
C GLY A 198 11.84 -10.95 -8.87
N SER A 199 10.71 -10.36 -9.27
CA SER A 199 9.78 -9.72 -8.35
C SER A 199 8.84 -10.69 -7.64
N MET A 200 8.27 -10.27 -6.52
CA MET A 200 7.24 -11.06 -5.83
C MET A 200 5.95 -11.25 -6.64
N HIS A 201 5.68 -10.41 -7.64
CA HIS A 201 4.56 -10.63 -8.56
C HIS A 201 4.81 -11.87 -9.43
N ARG A 202 6.03 -12.06 -9.94
CA ARG A 202 6.43 -13.30 -10.62
C ARG A 202 6.37 -14.51 -9.68
N PHE A 203 6.75 -14.33 -8.41
CA PHE A 203 6.73 -15.38 -7.38
C PHE A 203 5.47 -15.39 -6.51
N SER A 204 4.32 -14.99 -7.07
CA SER A 204 3.04 -14.95 -6.33
C SER A 204 2.33 -16.29 -6.26
N SER A 205 2.59 -17.20 -7.20
CA SER A 205 1.91 -18.51 -7.31
C SER A 205 2.72 -19.63 -6.64
N PHE A 206 2.57 -20.90 -7.05
CA PHE A 206 3.16 -22.05 -6.37
C PHE A 206 4.67 -22.21 -6.60
N ASN A 207 5.28 -21.30 -7.35
CA ASN A 207 6.72 -21.08 -7.39
C ASN A 207 7.27 -20.41 -6.10
N ASN A 208 6.41 -20.11 -5.13
CA ASN A 208 6.72 -19.69 -3.76
C ASN A 208 6.26 -20.76 -2.75
N GLN A 209 7.21 -21.35 -2.02
CA GLN A 209 6.93 -22.49 -1.13
C GLN A 209 6.00 -22.13 0.03
N TRP A 210 6.14 -20.94 0.63
CA TRP A 210 5.29 -20.51 1.73
C TRP A 210 3.83 -20.38 1.28
N TYR A 211 3.60 -19.77 0.11
CA TYR A 211 2.27 -19.67 -0.45
C TYR A 211 1.71 -21.05 -0.81
N ARG A 212 2.48 -21.85 -1.57
CA ARG A 212 2.11 -23.22 -1.96
C ARG A 212 1.64 -24.05 -0.76
N LYS A 213 2.47 -24.17 0.29
CA LYS A 213 2.13 -25.00 1.45
C LYS A 213 0.90 -24.48 2.20
N SER A 214 0.69 -23.17 2.22
CA SER A 214 -0.51 -22.56 2.82
C SER A 214 -1.78 -22.95 2.07
N ILE A 215 -1.74 -22.96 0.72
CA ILE A 215 -2.88 -23.36 -0.12
C ILE A 215 -3.11 -24.86 -0.08
N GLU A 216 -2.06 -25.68 -0.10
CA GLU A 216 -2.17 -27.13 0.11
C GLU A 216 -2.89 -27.40 1.44
N TYR A 217 -2.43 -26.79 2.53
CA TYR A 217 -3.05 -26.94 3.85
C TYR A 217 -4.50 -26.42 3.87
N MET A 218 -4.79 -25.29 3.21
CA MET A 218 -6.16 -24.78 3.08
C MET A 218 -7.07 -25.75 2.35
N GLN A 219 -6.62 -26.35 1.25
CA GLN A 219 -7.43 -27.28 0.46
C GLN A 219 -7.65 -28.61 1.20
N ASP A 220 -6.65 -29.08 1.94
CA ASP A 220 -6.75 -30.28 2.79
C ASP A 220 -7.80 -30.10 3.91
N VAL A 221 -8.01 -28.87 4.40
CA VAL A 221 -8.91 -28.56 5.53
C VAL A 221 -10.28 -28.05 5.09
N ALA A 222 -10.30 -27.07 4.17
CA ALA A 222 -11.49 -26.32 3.78
C ALA A 222 -11.99 -26.63 2.36
N GLY A 223 -11.19 -27.36 1.57
CA GLY A 223 -11.49 -27.73 0.19
C GLY A 223 -11.02 -26.69 -0.85
N VAL A 224 -11.16 -27.05 -2.12
CA VAL A 224 -10.66 -26.26 -3.26
C VAL A 224 -11.39 -24.93 -3.40
N ARG A 225 -12.73 -24.93 -3.29
CA ARG A 225 -13.54 -23.74 -3.61
C ARG A 225 -13.18 -22.50 -2.77
N PRO A 226 -13.08 -22.57 -1.42
CA PRO A 226 -12.63 -21.42 -0.62
C PRO A 226 -11.28 -20.85 -1.03
N SER A 227 -10.34 -21.69 -1.48
CA SER A 227 -8.99 -21.25 -1.88
C SER A 227 -8.94 -20.41 -3.17
N LYS A 228 -10.01 -20.39 -3.99
CA LYS A 228 -10.13 -19.46 -5.13
C LYS A 228 -10.09 -17.99 -4.70
N TRP A 229 -10.42 -17.71 -3.44
CA TRP A 229 -10.20 -16.41 -2.81
C TRP A 229 -8.74 -15.94 -2.98
N CYS A 230 -7.76 -16.80 -2.67
CA CYS A 230 -6.35 -16.48 -2.86
C CYS A 230 -6.00 -16.31 -4.35
N ALA A 231 -6.55 -17.19 -5.19
CA ALA A 231 -6.25 -17.27 -6.62
C ALA A 231 -6.57 -15.99 -7.40
N GLY A 232 -7.55 -15.20 -6.93
CA GLY A 232 -7.90 -13.89 -7.52
C GLY A 232 -6.75 -12.88 -7.52
N CYS A 233 -5.82 -13.02 -6.59
CA CYS A 233 -4.65 -12.14 -6.46
C CYS A 233 -3.33 -12.86 -6.81
N HIS A 234 -3.28 -14.19 -6.74
CA HIS A 234 -2.05 -14.97 -6.84
C HIS A 234 -1.93 -15.84 -8.08
N ASP A 235 -3.05 -16.41 -8.57
CA ASP A 235 -3.04 -17.53 -9.53
C ASP A 235 -3.95 -17.28 -10.74
N PRO A 236 -3.83 -16.15 -11.46
CA PRO A 236 -4.77 -15.80 -12.53
C PRO A 236 -4.81 -16.82 -13.67
N ALA A 237 -3.65 -17.41 -14.02
CA ALA A 237 -3.56 -18.43 -15.05
C ALA A 237 -4.43 -19.66 -14.74
N LEU A 238 -4.49 -20.05 -13.46
CA LEU A 238 -5.30 -21.18 -13.01
C LEU A 238 -6.75 -20.79 -12.75
N LEU A 239 -7.00 -19.62 -12.16
CA LEU A 239 -8.34 -19.15 -11.84
C LEU A 239 -9.18 -18.93 -13.10
N PHE A 240 -8.69 -18.10 -14.02
CA PHE A 240 -9.47 -17.68 -15.19
C PHE A 240 -9.62 -18.78 -16.23
N SER A 241 -8.72 -19.77 -16.26
CA SER A 241 -8.86 -20.96 -17.12
C SER A 241 -9.81 -22.01 -16.53
N GLY A 242 -10.19 -21.88 -15.26
CA GLY A 242 -10.94 -22.87 -14.52
C GLY A 242 -10.11 -24.08 -14.06
N MET A 243 -8.80 -24.08 -14.29
CA MET A 243 -7.92 -25.16 -13.80
C MET A 243 -7.91 -25.24 -12.27
N PHE A 244 -8.13 -24.12 -11.58
CA PHE A 244 -8.19 -24.05 -10.11
C PHE A 244 -9.41 -24.80 -9.51
N ASP A 245 -10.32 -25.34 -10.33
CA ASP A 245 -11.33 -26.31 -9.87
C ASP A 245 -10.70 -27.66 -9.47
N THR A 246 -9.47 -27.92 -9.89
CA THR A 246 -8.69 -29.13 -9.56
C THR A 246 -7.78 -28.88 -8.35
N PRO A 247 -7.63 -29.84 -7.41
CA PRO A 247 -6.71 -29.71 -6.29
C PRO A 247 -5.29 -29.33 -6.72
N VAL A 248 -4.68 -28.37 -6.03
CA VAL A 248 -3.41 -27.75 -6.48
C VAL A 248 -2.27 -28.74 -6.52
N GLN A 249 -2.27 -29.73 -5.62
CA GLN A 249 -1.29 -30.82 -5.57
C GLN A 249 -1.19 -31.58 -6.91
N GLN A 250 -2.28 -31.62 -7.69
CA GLN A 250 -2.34 -32.29 -9.00
C GLN A 250 -1.93 -31.36 -10.16
N LEU A 251 -1.61 -30.10 -9.88
CA LEU A 251 -1.26 -29.09 -10.87
C LEU A 251 0.19 -28.60 -10.75
N LEU A 252 0.92 -29.04 -9.71
CA LEU A 252 2.25 -28.53 -9.38
C LEU A 252 3.32 -28.80 -10.44
N ASP A 253 3.11 -29.77 -11.32
CA ASP A 253 3.98 -30.08 -12.46
C ASP A 253 3.67 -29.20 -13.69
N LYS A 254 2.51 -28.52 -13.70
CA LYS A 254 2.07 -27.70 -14.83
C LYS A 254 2.70 -26.31 -14.79
N PRO A 255 3.10 -25.73 -15.93
CA PRO A 255 3.70 -24.39 -15.96
C PRO A 255 2.74 -23.30 -15.46
N GLU A 256 1.42 -23.46 -15.65
CA GLU A 256 0.40 -22.51 -15.16
C GLU A 256 0.44 -22.29 -13.65
N ALA A 257 0.78 -23.34 -12.89
CA ALA A 257 0.97 -23.28 -11.43
C ALA A 257 2.18 -22.46 -11.00
N HIS A 258 3.04 -22.04 -11.94
CA HIS A 258 4.27 -21.30 -11.67
C HIS A 258 4.34 -19.96 -12.40
N ALA A 259 3.23 -19.54 -13.02
CA ALA A 259 3.16 -18.31 -13.81
C ALA A 259 3.25 -17.04 -12.95
N GLY A 260 2.57 -17.05 -11.81
CA GLY A 260 2.36 -15.86 -10.99
C GLY A 260 1.58 -14.76 -11.73
N LEU A 261 1.79 -13.51 -11.31
CA LEU A 261 1.21 -12.32 -11.92
C LEU A 261 2.11 -11.86 -13.08
N GLY A 262 1.79 -12.32 -14.30
CA GLY A 262 2.45 -11.90 -15.54
C GLY A 262 2.10 -10.48 -15.99
N CYS A 263 2.79 -9.96 -17.01
CA CYS A 263 2.59 -8.60 -17.51
C CYS A 263 1.13 -8.36 -17.94
N VAL A 264 0.58 -9.30 -18.71
CA VAL A 264 -0.77 -9.23 -19.27
C VAL A 264 -1.86 -9.42 -18.23
N MET A 265 -1.56 -9.92 -17.03
CA MET A 265 -2.52 -9.93 -15.94
C MET A 265 -2.88 -8.49 -15.53
N CYS A 266 -1.89 -7.72 -15.09
CA CYS A 266 -2.10 -6.34 -14.63
C CYS A 266 -2.52 -5.41 -15.79
N HIS A 267 -1.87 -5.54 -16.95
CA HIS A 267 -2.10 -4.63 -18.08
C HIS A 267 -3.37 -4.96 -18.89
N SER A 268 -4.06 -6.07 -18.62
CA SER A 268 -5.33 -6.42 -19.26
C SER A 268 -6.55 -6.24 -18.34
N VAL A 269 -6.36 -5.76 -17.11
CA VAL A 269 -7.46 -5.22 -16.29
C VAL A 269 -8.14 -4.11 -17.09
N ALA A 270 -9.44 -4.24 -17.30
CA ALA A 270 -10.29 -3.30 -18.03
C ALA A 270 -10.95 -2.30 -17.07
N SER A 271 -11.36 -2.75 -15.89
CA SER A 271 -11.87 -1.92 -14.80
C SER A 271 -11.47 -2.47 -13.44
N VAL A 272 -11.32 -1.58 -12.47
CA VAL A 272 -11.31 -1.91 -11.04
C VAL A 272 -12.68 -1.52 -10.52
N ASN A 273 -13.41 -2.48 -9.95
CA ASN A 273 -14.83 -2.26 -9.68
C ASN A 273 -15.04 -1.55 -8.34
N SER A 274 -14.13 -1.72 -7.38
CA SER A 274 -14.10 -0.97 -6.13
C SER A 274 -12.72 -1.08 -5.45
N THR A 275 -12.55 -0.32 -4.37
CA THR A 275 -11.40 -0.43 -3.45
C THR A 275 -11.67 -1.38 -2.27
N MET A 276 -12.70 -2.23 -2.31
CA MET A 276 -12.86 -3.27 -1.28
C MET A 276 -11.75 -4.33 -1.33
N GLY A 277 -11.09 -4.44 -2.50
CA GLY A 277 -9.95 -5.31 -2.70
C GLY A 277 -10.35 -6.73 -3.08
N GLN A 278 -9.59 -7.72 -2.62
CA GLN A 278 -9.90 -9.15 -2.81
C GLN A 278 -10.13 -9.60 -4.27
N GLY A 279 -9.35 -9.02 -5.17
CA GLY A 279 -9.38 -9.28 -6.60
C GLY A 279 -10.52 -8.58 -7.34
N ASP A 280 -11.12 -7.52 -6.78
CA ASP A 280 -12.29 -6.84 -7.39
C ASP A 280 -11.94 -5.99 -8.63
N TYR A 281 -11.59 -6.68 -9.70
CA TYR A 281 -11.32 -6.13 -11.02
C TYR A 281 -11.98 -6.99 -12.11
N THR A 282 -12.17 -6.38 -13.28
CA THR A 282 -12.64 -7.07 -14.48
C THR A 282 -11.51 -7.15 -15.47
N ILE A 283 -11.16 -8.36 -15.89
CA ILE A 283 -10.14 -8.59 -16.93
C ILE A 283 -10.79 -8.72 -18.31
N GLU A 284 -10.10 -8.22 -19.33
CA GLU A 284 -10.46 -8.38 -20.73
C GLU A 284 -9.37 -9.20 -21.45
N TYR A 285 -9.78 -10.00 -22.43
CA TYR A 285 -8.86 -10.71 -23.32
C TYR A 285 -8.68 -9.92 -24.63
N PRO A 286 -7.62 -9.11 -24.78
CA PRO A 286 -7.42 -8.31 -25.97
C PRO A 286 -6.90 -9.16 -27.13
N ARG A 287 -7.57 -9.13 -28.29
CA ARG A 287 -7.12 -9.80 -29.53
C ARG A 287 -5.68 -9.44 -29.96
N LEU A 288 -5.18 -8.27 -29.59
CA LEU A 288 -3.78 -7.88 -29.85
C LEU A 288 -2.77 -8.81 -29.17
N ALA A 289 -3.10 -9.39 -28.02
CA ALA A 289 -2.20 -10.30 -27.31
C ALA A 289 -1.93 -11.58 -28.11
N GLU A 290 -2.94 -12.10 -28.83
CA GLU A 290 -2.78 -13.26 -29.72
C GLU A 290 -1.75 -13.01 -30.83
N LEU A 291 -1.74 -11.81 -31.39
CA LEU A 291 -0.79 -11.43 -32.44
C LEU A 291 0.63 -11.28 -31.87
N ALA A 292 0.76 -10.66 -30.70
CA ALA A 292 2.04 -10.43 -30.03
C ALA A 292 2.74 -11.74 -29.64
N ALA A 293 1.95 -12.74 -29.23
CA ALA A 293 2.42 -14.02 -28.75
C ALA A 293 2.30 -15.17 -29.77
N SER A 294 1.98 -14.85 -31.03
CA SER A 294 1.97 -15.84 -32.12
C SER A 294 3.33 -16.53 -32.25
N GLU A 295 3.34 -17.85 -32.46
CA GLU A 295 4.58 -18.60 -32.72
C GLU A 295 5.14 -18.36 -34.13
N ASN A 296 4.35 -17.74 -35.02
CA ASN A 296 4.75 -17.45 -36.39
C ASN A 296 5.64 -16.19 -36.45
N LYS A 297 6.92 -16.39 -36.78
CA LYS A 297 7.92 -15.31 -36.88
C LYS A 297 7.54 -14.17 -37.84
N LEU A 298 6.78 -14.45 -38.90
CA LEU A 298 6.30 -13.41 -39.83
C LEU A 298 5.23 -12.55 -39.17
N VAL A 299 4.30 -13.18 -38.46
CA VAL A 299 3.23 -12.48 -37.70
C VAL A 299 3.85 -11.63 -36.60
N GLN A 300 4.82 -12.16 -35.85
CA GLN A 300 5.56 -11.41 -34.83
C GLN A 300 6.24 -10.17 -35.42
N ARG A 301 6.99 -10.31 -36.52
CA ARG A 301 7.67 -9.17 -37.17
C ARG A 301 6.69 -8.14 -37.67
N LEU A 302 5.56 -8.57 -38.24
CA LEU A 302 4.51 -7.65 -38.70
C LEU A 302 3.85 -6.93 -37.52
N HIS A 303 3.52 -7.66 -36.45
CA HIS A 303 3.01 -7.09 -35.20
C HIS A 303 3.98 -6.04 -34.66
N ASP A 304 5.26 -6.41 -34.47
CA ASP A 304 6.27 -5.54 -33.90
C ASP A 304 6.43 -4.29 -34.78
N PHE A 305 6.53 -4.45 -36.10
CA PHE A 305 6.56 -3.33 -37.05
C PHE A 305 5.36 -2.39 -36.88
N LEU A 306 4.13 -2.93 -36.87
CA LEU A 306 2.90 -2.15 -36.74
C LEU A 306 2.83 -1.38 -35.41
N VAL A 307 3.27 -2.00 -34.31
CA VAL A 307 3.36 -1.35 -32.99
C VAL A 307 4.41 -0.24 -33.00
N HIS A 308 5.57 -0.47 -33.63
CA HIS A 308 6.63 0.53 -33.71
C HIS A 308 6.19 1.76 -34.52
N VAL A 309 5.55 1.57 -35.68
CA VAL A 309 5.13 2.69 -36.54
C VAL A 309 3.85 3.38 -36.06
N ASN A 310 3.02 2.70 -35.25
CA ASN A 310 1.84 3.29 -34.62
C ASN A 310 1.58 2.70 -33.22
N PRO A 311 2.25 3.20 -32.17
CA PRO A 311 2.16 2.62 -30.83
C PRO A 311 0.87 2.98 -30.05
N GLU A 312 0.05 3.91 -30.56
CA GLU A 312 -1.10 4.43 -29.80
C GLU A 312 -2.15 3.36 -29.45
N PRO A 313 -2.58 2.44 -30.35
CA PRO A 313 -3.50 1.37 -30.01
C PRO A 313 -2.95 0.41 -28.95
N HIS A 314 -1.67 0.03 -29.07
CA HIS A 314 -0.98 -0.81 -28.09
C HIS A 314 -0.98 -0.12 -26.71
N ARG A 315 -0.59 1.17 -26.67
CA ARG A 315 -0.60 1.96 -25.43
C ARG A 315 -1.99 2.03 -24.81
N ARG A 316 -3.05 2.31 -25.57
CA ARG A 316 -4.42 2.41 -25.01
C ARG A 316 -4.95 1.08 -24.50
N THR A 317 -4.52 -0.03 -25.11
CA THR A 317 -4.89 -1.39 -24.70
C THR A 317 -4.26 -1.76 -23.37
N PHE A 318 -2.97 -1.46 -23.16
CA PHE A 318 -2.24 -1.91 -21.97
C PHE A 318 -2.03 -0.85 -20.88
N MET A 319 -2.16 0.44 -21.21
CA MET A 319 -1.98 1.56 -20.27
C MET A 319 -3.28 2.36 -20.11
N LYS A 320 -4.23 1.78 -19.37
CA LYS A 320 -5.48 2.44 -19.00
C LYS A 320 -5.22 3.68 -18.13
N PRO A 321 -6.10 4.71 -18.16
CA PRO A 321 -5.94 5.94 -17.39
C PRO A 321 -5.70 5.74 -15.89
N PHE A 322 -6.42 4.81 -15.26
CA PHE A 322 -6.28 4.54 -13.82
C PHE A 322 -4.88 4.08 -13.42
N LEU A 323 -4.12 3.40 -14.29
CA LEU A 323 -2.73 2.98 -13.98
C LEU A 323 -1.78 4.17 -13.76
N ARG A 324 -2.17 5.38 -14.18
CA ARG A 324 -1.40 6.61 -13.98
C ARG A 324 -2.12 7.61 -13.06
N GLN A 325 -3.44 7.66 -13.11
CA GLN A 325 -4.24 8.67 -12.40
C GLN A 325 -4.75 8.19 -11.04
N GLN A 326 -4.96 6.89 -10.87
CA GLN A 326 -5.46 6.25 -9.66
C GLN A 326 -4.67 4.96 -9.33
N PRO A 327 -3.31 5.03 -9.28
CA PRO A 327 -2.51 3.82 -9.11
C PRO A 327 -2.71 3.16 -7.74
N ALA A 328 -2.94 3.91 -6.66
CA ALA A 328 -3.26 3.34 -5.35
C ALA A 328 -4.59 2.59 -5.35
N GLU A 329 -5.65 3.17 -5.94
CA GLU A 329 -6.93 2.49 -6.09
C GLU A 329 -6.78 1.23 -6.96
N PHE A 330 -5.93 1.25 -7.98
CA PHE A 330 -5.61 0.04 -8.74
C PHE A 330 -4.91 -1.01 -7.88
N CYS A 331 -3.87 -0.64 -7.12
CA CYS A 331 -3.18 -1.56 -6.21
C CYS A 331 -4.10 -2.13 -5.12
N SER A 332 -5.12 -1.38 -4.69
CA SER A 332 -6.07 -1.82 -3.67
C SER A 332 -6.79 -3.11 -4.04
N SER A 333 -6.95 -3.42 -5.33
CA SER A 333 -7.59 -4.65 -5.79
C SER A 333 -6.95 -5.91 -5.21
N CYS A 334 -5.65 -5.88 -4.91
CA CYS A 334 -4.93 -7.00 -4.32
C CYS A 334 -4.25 -6.66 -2.98
N HIS A 335 -4.00 -5.37 -2.70
CA HIS A 335 -3.33 -4.88 -1.49
C HIS A 335 -4.29 -4.42 -0.37
N LYS A 336 -5.58 -4.69 -0.55
CA LYS A 336 -6.60 -4.65 0.49
C LYS A 336 -7.37 -5.97 0.43
N VAL A 337 -7.51 -6.63 1.57
CA VAL A 337 -7.98 -8.02 1.62
C VAL A 337 -8.90 -8.23 2.82
N HIS A 338 -10.02 -8.90 2.62
CA HIS A 338 -10.93 -9.35 3.66
C HIS A 338 -11.27 -10.83 3.48
N LEU A 339 -11.53 -11.51 4.58
CA LEU A 339 -12.12 -12.85 4.59
C LEU A 339 -13.58 -12.71 4.96
N ASP A 340 -14.44 -13.57 4.42
CA ASP A 340 -15.86 -13.61 4.77
C ASP A 340 -16.33 -15.08 4.84
N THR A 341 -17.61 -15.31 5.10
CA THR A 341 -18.18 -16.60 5.52
C THR A 341 -17.84 -17.79 4.62
N HIS A 342 -17.70 -17.63 3.30
CA HIS A 342 -17.35 -18.75 2.41
C HIS A 342 -15.86 -19.12 2.44
N VAL A 343 -15.04 -18.27 3.04
CA VAL A 343 -13.60 -18.48 3.18
C VAL A 343 -13.28 -18.94 4.59
N ASN A 344 -13.84 -18.28 5.60
CA ASN A 344 -13.47 -18.49 7.00
C ASN A 344 -14.55 -19.18 7.85
N ASN A 345 -15.74 -19.47 7.31
CA ASN A 345 -16.86 -20.07 8.03
C ASN A 345 -17.29 -19.29 9.30
N TYR A 346 -17.05 -17.99 9.33
CA TYR A 346 -17.25 -17.18 10.53
C TYR A 346 -17.98 -15.89 10.23
N ARG A 347 -17.27 -14.89 9.69
CA ARG A 347 -17.83 -13.56 9.38
C ARG A 347 -16.88 -12.76 8.51
N TRP A 348 -17.33 -11.60 8.05
CA TRP A 348 -16.43 -10.62 7.46
C TRP A 348 -15.39 -10.17 8.49
N VAL A 349 -14.12 -10.34 8.17
CA VAL A 349 -12.97 -9.86 8.94
C VAL A 349 -11.95 -9.24 7.99
N ARG A 350 -11.37 -8.12 8.39
CA ARG A 350 -10.25 -7.56 7.64
C ARG A 350 -9.03 -8.48 7.77
N GLY A 351 -8.48 -8.87 6.61
CA GLY A 351 -7.12 -9.39 6.47
C GLY A 351 -6.17 -8.21 6.60
N PHE A 352 -5.39 -7.87 5.58
CA PHE A 352 -4.56 -6.66 5.62
C PHE A 352 -5.16 -5.52 4.79
N ASN A 353 -4.76 -4.29 5.08
CA ASN A 353 -5.34 -3.09 4.50
C ASN A 353 -4.30 -1.98 4.24
N ASP A 354 -3.43 -2.13 3.25
CA ASP A 354 -2.42 -1.10 3.02
C ASP A 354 -3.02 0.16 2.36
N TYR A 355 -4.14 0.02 1.61
CA TYR A 355 -4.77 1.12 0.89
C TYR A 355 -5.41 2.15 1.82
N ASP A 356 -6.30 1.77 2.74
CA ASP A 356 -6.97 2.76 3.61
C ASP A 356 -5.98 3.42 4.56
N ASN A 357 -4.96 2.66 4.99
CA ASN A 357 -3.87 3.19 5.81
C ASN A 357 -3.06 4.25 5.05
N TRP A 358 -2.74 4.00 3.77
CA TRP A 358 -2.18 5.02 2.88
C TRP A 358 -3.13 6.19 2.68
N GLN A 359 -4.39 5.93 2.38
CA GLN A 359 -5.41 6.95 2.13
C GLN A 359 -5.53 7.91 3.32
N ALA A 360 -5.56 7.40 4.54
CA ALA A 360 -5.66 8.19 5.77
C ALA A 360 -4.33 8.86 6.21
N SER A 361 -3.21 8.57 5.54
CA SER A 361 -1.89 9.08 5.92
C SER A 361 -1.61 10.50 5.40
N GLY A 362 -0.63 11.17 6.02
CA GLY A 362 -0.07 12.42 5.51
C GLY A 362 0.74 12.20 4.24
N ILE A 363 1.22 10.97 4.00
CA ILE A 363 1.99 10.61 2.81
C ILE A 363 1.13 10.68 1.55
N SER A 364 -0.14 10.26 1.61
CA SER A 364 -1.06 10.36 0.46
C SER A 364 -1.46 11.80 0.13
N GLY A 365 -1.23 12.74 1.06
CA GLY A 365 -1.76 14.09 0.98
C GLY A 365 -3.27 14.19 1.23
N MET A 366 -3.91 13.11 1.71
CA MET A 366 -5.37 13.08 1.92
C MET A 366 -5.77 13.07 3.41
N GLY A 367 -4.87 12.69 4.33
CA GLY A 367 -5.15 12.65 5.77
C GLY A 367 -4.76 13.93 6.51
N ALA A 368 -5.74 14.72 6.94
CA ALA A 368 -5.59 16.03 7.59
C ALA A 368 -5.11 15.98 9.06
N ARG A 369 -5.03 14.78 9.64
CA ARG A 369 -4.78 14.56 11.08
C ARG A 369 -3.40 13.98 11.38
N SER A 370 -2.54 13.89 10.38
CA SER A 370 -1.24 13.24 10.51
C SER A 370 -0.30 14.04 11.41
N PHE A 371 0.53 13.32 12.16
CA PHE A 371 1.59 13.94 12.96
C PHE A 371 2.61 14.65 12.07
N TYR A 372 2.93 14.07 10.91
CA TYR A 372 3.88 14.62 9.95
C TYR A 372 3.40 14.48 8.51
N TYR A 373 3.91 15.38 7.66
CA TYR A 373 3.61 15.43 6.22
C TYR A 373 4.92 15.49 5.43
N PRO A 374 5.05 14.73 4.33
CA PRO A 374 6.18 14.90 3.43
C PRO A 374 6.04 16.24 2.68
N PRO A 375 7.14 16.80 2.13
CA PRO A 375 7.08 18.01 1.32
C PRO A 375 6.18 17.89 0.09
N GLN A 376 6.00 16.67 -0.43
CA GLN A 376 5.13 16.35 -1.54
C GLN A 376 4.41 15.03 -1.27
N PRO A 377 3.08 14.95 -1.52
CA PRO A 377 2.34 13.71 -1.47
C PRO A 377 2.96 12.64 -2.37
N ARG A 378 2.82 11.37 -1.97
CA ARG A 378 3.31 10.21 -2.69
C ARG A 378 2.24 9.14 -2.79
N ASN A 379 2.27 8.38 -3.87
CA ASN A 379 1.41 7.25 -4.15
C ASN A 379 2.21 5.92 -4.06
N CYS A 380 1.53 4.78 -4.12
CA CYS A 380 2.15 3.45 -4.01
C CYS A 380 3.30 3.26 -5.02
N VAL A 381 3.10 3.71 -6.26
CA VAL A 381 4.07 3.57 -7.35
C VAL A 381 5.32 4.44 -7.19
N ASP A 382 5.27 5.52 -6.41
CA ASP A 382 6.43 6.38 -6.20
C ASP A 382 7.49 5.68 -5.33
N CYS A 383 7.05 4.83 -4.40
CA CYS A 383 7.92 4.04 -3.51
C CYS A 383 8.16 2.61 -4.04
N HIS A 384 7.12 1.94 -4.52
CA HIS A 384 7.19 0.51 -4.91
C HIS A 384 7.42 0.31 -6.42
N MET A 385 7.38 1.35 -7.23
CA MET A 385 7.77 1.29 -8.64
C MET A 385 8.62 2.50 -9.03
N PRO A 386 9.74 2.76 -8.31
CA PRO A 386 10.50 3.99 -8.49
C PRO A 386 10.99 4.13 -9.93
N MET A 387 11.11 5.38 -10.38
CA MET A 387 11.61 5.69 -11.72
C MET A 387 13.08 5.31 -11.87
N VAL A 388 13.39 4.46 -12.85
CA VAL A 388 14.74 3.98 -13.16
C VAL A 388 15.10 4.28 -14.61
N ASN A 389 16.39 4.41 -14.91
CA ASN A 389 16.85 4.60 -16.27
C ASN A 389 16.57 3.35 -17.11
N SER A 390 16.12 3.54 -18.35
CA SER A 390 15.80 2.44 -19.26
C SER A 390 15.85 2.86 -20.72
N ARG A 391 16.12 1.89 -21.60
CA ARG A 391 16.08 2.05 -23.06
C ARG A 391 14.85 1.41 -23.71
N ASP A 392 13.93 0.87 -22.91
CA ASP A 392 12.69 0.27 -23.37
C ASP A 392 11.92 1.22 -24.30
N ALA A 393 11.25 0.68 -25.32
CA ALA A 393 10.56 1.49 -26.34
C ALA A 393 9.46 2.41 -25.74
N GLY A 394 8.93 2.04 -24.57
CA GLY A 394 7.92 2.79 -23.83
C GLY A 394 8.44 3.85 -22.84
N ASN A 395 9.76 4.10 -22.79
CA ASN A 395 10.35 5.01 -21.81
C ASN A 395 9.86 6.47 -21.94
N LEU A 396 9.90 7.19 -20.82
CA LEU A 396 9.63 8.61 -20.71
C LEU A 396 10.93 9.32 -20.30
N ASN A 397 11.52 10.05 -21.23
CA ASN A 397 12.79 10.77 -21.03
C ASN A 397 13.92 9.85 -20.52
N GLY A 398 14.04 8.67 -21.11
CA GLY A 398 15.05 7.66 -20.74
C GLY A 398 14.75 6.92 -19.43
N LYS A 399 13.51 7.01 -18.92
CA LYS A 399 13.10 6.36 -17.66
C LYS A 399 11.80 5.57 -17.76
N VAL A 400 11.68 4.54 -16.93
CA VAL A 400 10.46 3.74 -16.72
C VAL A 400 10.24 3.52 -15.23
N HIS A 401 9.02 3.16 -14.85
CA HIS A 401 8.75 2.66 -13.50
C HIS A 401 9.35 1.25 -13.36
N SER A 402 10.15 1.04 -12.31
CA SER A 402 10.72 -0.27 -12.00
C SER A 402 9.61 -1.28 -11.66
N HIS A 403 9.71 -2.48 -12.23
CA HIS A 403 8.82 -3.60 -11.93
C HIS A 403 9.46 -4.61 -10.97
N ARG A 404 10.45 -4.18 -10.17
CA ARG A 404 11.03 -5.01 -9.10
C ARG A 404 10.12 -5.11 -7.88
N PHE A 405 9.19 -4.17 -7.73
CA PHE A 405 8.28 -4.07 -6.58
C PHE A 405 9.01 -4.23 -5.24
N PRO A 406 10.06 -3.42 -4.94
CA PRO A 406 10.75 -3.53 -3.68
C PRO A 406 9.75 -3.39 -2.53
N GLY A 407 9.85 -4.31 -1.59
CA GLY A 407 9.00 -4.42 -0.42
C GLY A 407 9.75 -5.28 0.60
N ALA A 408 9.06 -5.84 1.58
CA ALA A 408 9.75 -6.49 2.69
C ALA A 408 10.18 -7.96 2.42
N ASN A 409 10.04 -8.50 1.20
CA ASN A 409 10.30 -9.93 0.98
C ASN A 409 11.77 -10.28 0.71
N THR A 410 12.49 -10.63 1.77
CA THR A 410 13.87 -11.14 1.71
C THR A 410 13.96 -12.65 1.53
N ALA A 411 12.92 -13.40 1.89
CA ALA A 411 12.96 -14.85 1.96
C ALA A 411 12.90 -15.53 0.58
N VAL A 412 12.03 -15.06 -0.30
CA VAL A 412 11.85 -15.61 -1.65
C VAL A 412 13.06 -15.38 -2.56
N PRO A 413 13.64 -14.15 -2.66
CA PRO A 413 14.88 -13.98 -3.41
C PRO A 413 16.03 -14.79 -2.81
N PHE A 414 16.10 -14.95 -1.47
CA PHE A 414 17.11 -15.78 -0.81
C PHE A 414 17.03 -17.25 -1.24
N VAL A 415 15.87 -17.91 -1.15
CA VAL A 415 15.74 -19.33 -1.52
C VAL A 415 15.89 -19.57 -3.03
N ASN A 416 15.73 -18.54 -3.85
CA ASN A 416 15.99 -18.58 -5.30
C ASN A 416 17.41 -18.14 -5.67
N GLN A 417 18.24 -17.74 -4.70
CA GLN A 417 19.59 -17.21 -4.89
C GLN A 417 19.61 -16.01 -5.87
N ASP A 418 18.58 -15.16 -5.83
CA ASP A 418 18.50 -13.93 -6.62
C ASP A 418 19.16 -12.78 -5.85
N VAL A 419 20.46 -12.60 -6.08
CA VAL A 419 21.27 -11.57 -5.43
C VAL A 419 20.80 -10.17 -5.82
N LYS A 420 20.41 -9.94 -7.09
CA LYS A 420 19.99 -8.62 -7.57
C LYS A 420 18.72 -8.16 -6.85
N GLN A 421 17.73 -9.04 -6.74
CA GLN A 421 16.49 -8.72 -6.02
C GLN A 421 16.74 -8.61 -4.52
N MET A 422 17.57 -9.47 -3.92
CA MET A 422 17.93 -9.40 -2.51
C MET A 422 18.58 -8.05 -2.15
N ASP A 423 19.51 -7.58 -2.98
CA ASP A 423 20.16 -6.28 -2.81
C ASP A 423 19.17 -5.11 -2.91
N ALA A 424 18.25 -5.17 -3.89
CA ALA A 424 17.23 -4.14 -4.08
C ALA A 424 16.28 -4.06 -2.87
N VAL A 425 15.82 -5.21 -2.36
CA VAL A 425 14.97 -5.30 -1.17
C VAL A 425 15.70 -4.84 0.08
N THR A 426 16.95 -5.26 0.28
CA THR A 426 17.76 -4.88 1.46
C THR A 426 17.99 -3.37 1.49
N LYS A 427 18.40 -2.78 0.36
CA LYS A 427 18.56 -1.31 0.24
C LYS A 427 17.26 -0.57 0.50
N PHE A 428 16.13 -1.07 -0.01
CA PHE A 428 14.82 -0.46 0.23
C PHE A 428 14.45 -0.47 1.72
N LEU A 429 14.67 -1.60 2.40
CA LEU A 429 14.38 -1.75 3.83
C LEU A 429 15.32 -0.95 4.75
N GLN A 430 16.54 -0.64 4.29
CA GLN A 430 17.54 0.12 5.02
C GLN A 430 17.63 1.60 4.59
N ASP A 431 16.75 2.08 3.70
CA ASP A 431 16.73 3.48 3.24
C ASP A 431 16.04 4.42 4.24
N ASN A 432 16.40 4.33 5.53
CA ASN A 432 15.87 5.18 6.61
C ASN A 432 14.32 5.23 6.61
N ILE A 433 13.66 4.12 6.28
CA ILE A 433 12.19 4.03 6.29
C ILE A 433 11.64 4.06 7.72
N VAL A 434 12.49 3.65 8.67
CA VAL A 434 12.29 3.68 10.12
C VAL A 434 13.57 4.19 10.80
N SER A 435 13.45 4.71 12.01
CA SER A 435 14.58 5.00 12.90
C SER A 435 14.37 4.41 14.29
N VAL A 436 15.47 4.18 15.00
CA VAL A 436 15.54 3.75 16.40
C VAL A 436 16.31 4.83 17.15
N ASP A 437 15.88 5.16 18.36
CA ASP A 437 16.51 6.15 19.24
C ASP A 437 16.43 5.63 20.68
N ILE A 438 17.57 5.32 21.30
CA ILE A 438 17.65 5.02 22.74
C ILE A 438 17.51 6.35 23.45
N PHE A 439 16.27 6.76 23.68
CA PHE A 439 15.94 8.14 23.93
C PHE A 439 16.11 8.55 25.39
N ALA A 440 15.61 7.74 26.32
CA ALA A 440 15.48 8.16 27.71
C ALA A 440 15.83 7.08 28.73
N ILE A 441 16.25 7.53 29.92
CA ILE A 441 16.38 6.68 31.11
C ILE A 441 15.67 7.31 32.32
N SER A 442 15.10 6.47 33.18
CA SER A 442 14.54 6.88 34.47
C SER A 442 14.71 5.79 35.53
N PRO A 443 14.66 6.10 36.84
CA PRO A 443 14.63 5.06 37.87
C PRO A 443 13.44 4.13 37.69
N ALA A 444 13.64 2.82 37.80
CA ALA A 444 12.55 1.85 37.70
C ALA A 444 11.64 1.94 38.93
N ARG A 445 10.34 2.11 38.73
CA ARG A 445 9.34 2.04 39.81
C ARG A 445 8.87 0.61 40.03
N PRO A 446 8.31 0.26 41.20
CA PRO A 446 7.56 -0.99 41.35
C PRO A 446 6.46 -1.06 40.29
N PRO A 447 6.14 -2.23 39.72
CA PRO A 447 5.03 -2.37 38.79
C PRO A 447 3.75 -1.92 39.49
N ASP A 448 3.09 -0.89 38.96
CA ASP A 448 1.79 -0.45 39.48
C ASP A 448 0.74 -1.48 39.04
N VAL A 449 0.02 -2.08 39.99
CA VAL A 449 -1.06 -3.03 39.72
C VAL A 449 -2.32 -2.22 39.37
N GLY A 450 -2.22 -1.41 38.32
CA GLY A 450 -3.34 -0.70 37.74
C GLY A 450 -4.19 -1.66 36.92
N THR A 451 -5.49 -1.71 37.17
CA THR A 451 -6.44 -2.46 36.34
C THR A 451 -6.39 -1.92 34.92
N ALA A 452 -5.70 -2.63 34.02
CA ALA A 452 -5.79 -2.40 32.60
C ALA A 452 -7.26 -2.53 32.17
N ARG A 453 -7.83 -1.44 31.65
CA ARG A 453 -9.14 -1.49 31.01
C ARG A 453 -8.92 -1.95 29.58
N ASP A 454 -9.67 -2.95 29.15
CA ASP A 454 -9.79 -3.28 27.74
C ASP A 454 -10.30 -2.03 27.01
N LEU A 455 -9.48 -1.47 26.12
CA LEU A 455 -9.97 -0.53 25.12
C LEU A 455 -10.89 -1.32 24.19
N ALA A 456 -12.18 -0.96 24.19
CA ALA A 456 -13.16 -1.61 23.34
C ALA A 456 -12.81 -1.41 21.86
N SER A 457 -12.47 -2.48 21.14
CA SER A 457 -12.28 -2.44 19.68
C SER A 457 -13.64 -2.46 18.97
N GLY A 458 -13.98 -1.38 18.26
CA GLY A 458 -15.25 -1.24 17.55
C GLY A 458 -15.32 -1.81 16.13
N PHE A 459 -14.20 -2.28 15.56
CA PHE A 459 -14.09 -2.74 14.16
C PHE A 459 -13.81 -4.24 14.04
N SER A 460 -14.40 -4.93 13.06
CA SER A 460 -14.07 -6.34 12.73
C SER A 460 -12.74 -6.42 12.02
N THR A 461 -11.67 -6.42 12.79
CA THR A 461 -10.34 -6.53 12.21
C THR A 461 -9.44 -7.51 12.95
N MET A 462 -8.55 -8.15 12.20
CA MET A 462 -7.41 -8.87 12.76
C MET A 462 -6.11 -8.06 12.59
N PHE A 463 -6.17 -6.86 12.02
CA PHE A 463 -5.04 -6.01 11.65
C PHE A 463 -5.36 -4.53 11.87
N ALA A 464 -4.42 -3.70 12.31
CA ALA A 464 -4.76 -2.31 12.58
C ALA A 464 -5.25 -1.56 11.30
N VAL A 465 -6.37 -0.85 11.41
CA VAL A 465 -6.88 0.15 10.47
C VAL A 465 -6.75 1.53 11.12
N GLY A 466 -6.42 2.56 10.35
CA GLY A 466 -5.95 3.87 10.84
C GLY A 466 -6.71 4.51 12.03
N GLU A 467 -8.00 4.27 12.18
CA GLU A 467 -8.86 4.81 13.25
C GLU A 467 -8.93 3.93 14.50
N GLU A 468 -8.46 2.68 14.44
CA GLU A 468 -8.42 1.75 15.57
C GLU A 468 -7.33 2.09 16.58
N MET A 469 -6.35 2.89 16.17
CA MET A 469 -5.29 3.42 17.03
C MET A 469 -5.66 4.76 17.69
N ASP A 470 -6.76 5.41 17.31
CA ASP A 470 -7.31 6.53 18.07
C ASP A 470 -8.08 5.93 19.26
N PRO A 471 -7.59 6.06 20.51
CA PRO A 471 -8.28 5.46 21.65
C PRO A 471 -9.67 6.09 21.74
N GLN A 472 -10.71 5.28 21.59
CA GLN A 472 -12.06 5.75 21.87
C GLN A 472 -12.10 6.12 23.36
N PRO A 473 -12.54 7.34 23.73
CA PRO A 473 -12.68 7.67 25.14
C PRO A 473 -13.72 6.70 25.74
N PRO A 474 -13.44 6.04 26.88
CA PRO A 474 -14.45 5.24 27.56
C PRO A 474 -15.64 6.13 27.93
N ALA A 475 -16.85 5.59 27.90
CA ALA A 475 -18.11 6.29 28.18
C ALA A 475 -18.22 6.91 29.60
N ALA A 476 -17.20 6.75 30.44
CA ALA A 476 -16.98 7.54 31.65
C ALA A 476 -15.47 7.55 31.94
N ALA A 477 -14.77 8.57 31.45
CA ALA A 477 -13.41 8.87 31.89
C ALA A 477 -13.50 9.39 33.34
N LEU A 478 -13.41 8.48 34.31
CA LEU A 478 -12.95 8.86 35.65
C LEU A 478 -11.50 9.35 35.49
N PRO A 479 -11.09 10.40 36.21
CA PRO A 479 -9.72 10.91 36.12
C PRO A 479 -8.75 9.76 36.36
N LEU A 480 -7.88 9.51 35.38
CA LEU A 480 -6.77 8.59 35.53
C LEU A 480 -5.96 9.05 36.74
N LYS A 481 -6.03 8.30 37.84
CA LYS A 481 -4.96 8.30 38.85
C LYS A 481 -3.84 7.42 38.31
N GLY A 482 -3.18 7.90 37.26
CA GLY A 482 -1.99 7.29 36.67
C GLY A 482 -0.88 8.33 36.62
N GLU A 483 0.22 8.04 37.30
CA GLU A 483 1.51 8.74 37.33
C GLU A 483 1.48 10.29 37.35
N ALA A 484 1.20 10.85 38.53
CA ALA A 484 1.88 12.07 38.95
C ALA A 484 2.75 11.68 40.14
N ASN A 485 4.07 11.70 39.96
CA ASN A 485 5.09 12.00 40.97
C ASN A 485 6.50 11.94 40.35
N GLY A 486 6.85 12.93 39.53
CA GLY A 486 8.20 13.49 39.39
C GLY A 486 9.42 12.57 39.43
N ALA A 487 9.47 11.47 38.66
CA ALA A 487 10.76 10.89 38.29
C ALA A 487 11.29 11.72 37.12
N SER A 488 12.45 12.37 37.28
CA SER A 488 13.09 13.11 36.20
C SER A 488 13.49 12.12 35.10
N VAL A 489 12.81 12.19 33.95
CA VAL A 489 13.26 11.50 32.74
C VAL A 489 14.51 12.19 32.25
N VAL A 490 15.57 11.42 32.03
CA VAL A 490 16.85 11.91 31.52
C VAL A 490 16.90 11.61 30.03
N ALA A 491 16.82 12.67 29.21
CA ALA A 491 16.77 12.58 27.77
C ALA A 491 17.16 13.92 27.10
N PRO A 492 17.61 13.90 25.83
CA PRO A 492 17.99 12.70 25.08
C PRO A 492 19.31 12.11 25.57
N LEU A 493 19.45 10.78 25.59
CA LEU A 493 20.59 10.10 26.22
C LEU A 493 21.97 10.40 25.62
N ASP A 494 22.04 10.70 24.33
CA ASP A 494 23.27 11.12 23.64
C ASP A 494 23.66 12.59 23.92
N ARG A 495 22.75 13.38 24.51
CA ARG A 495 22.99 14.79 24.89
C ARG A 495 23.37 14.97 26.35
N VAL A 496 23.28 13.92 27.16
CA VAL A 496 23.45 13.97 28.61
C VAL A 496 24.43 12.90 29.07
N ASP A 497 25.34 13.23 29.99
CA ASP A 497 26.23 12.24 30.64
C ASP A 497 25.41 11.47 31.70
N ALA A 498 24.57 10.53 31.23
CA ALA A 498 23.68 9.74 32.06
C ALA A 498 24.46 8.79 32.96
N ALA A 499 24.25 8.89 34.27
CA ALA A 499 24.92 8.05 35.26
C ALA A 499 23.94 7.06 35.91
N VAL A 500 24.40 5.83 36.14
CA VAL A 500 23.66 4.77 36.82
C VAL A 500 24.45 4.20 38.00
N GLN A 501 23.74 3.75 39.02
CA GLN A 501 24.31 3.20 40.24
C GLN A 501 24.40 1.67 40.18
N PRO A 502 25.51 1.06 40.65
CA PRO A 502 25.59 -0.37 40.84
C PRO A 502 24.44 -0.90 41.72
N GLY A 503 23.73 -1.92 41.25
CA GLY A 503 22.55 -2.48 41.93
C GLY A 503 21.25 -1.69 41.76
N GLY A 504 21.29 -0.51 41.11
CA GLY A 504 20.10 0.28 40.79
C GLY A 504 19.28 -0.36 39.66
N ALA A 505 17.96 -0.21 39.74
CA ALA A 505 17.04 -0.60 38.69
C ALA A 505 16.58 0.64 37.91
N TYR A 506 16.64 0.56 36.59
CA TYR A 506 16.36 1.64 35.66
C TYR A 506 15.41 1.17 34.56
N ARG A 507 14.62 2.11 34.05
CA ARG A 507 13.81 1.97 32.85
C ARG A 507 14.51 2.69 31.70
N ILE A 508 14.73 2.00 30.59
CA ILE A 508 15.28 2.54 29.35
C ILE A 508 14.16 2.58 28.33
N ASP A 509 13.91 3.76 27.76
CA ASP A 509 12.88 3.94 26.73
C ASP A 509 13.56 4.06 25.36
N VAL A 510 13.17 3.20 24.43
CA VAL A 510 13.65 3.19 23.04
C VAL A 510 12.49 3.57 22.14
N VAL A 511 12.67 4.63 21.35
CA VAL A 511 11.68 5.13 20.40
C VAL A 511 11.93 4.52 19.02
N VAL A 512 10.89 3.96 18.41
CA VAL A 512 10.91 3.49 17.02
C VAL A 512 9.96 4.34 16.20
N ARG A 513 10.45 4.88 15.09
CA ARG A 513 9.79 5.97 14.35
C ARG A 513 9.65 5.63 12.88
N THR A 514 8.45 5.72 12.31
CA THR A 514 8.25 5.58 10.85
C THR A 514 8.51 6.92 10.15
N ARG A 515 9.27 6.90 9.05
CA ARG A 515 9.68 8.14 8.33
C ARG A 515 9.15 8.23 6.91
N LYS A 516 9.34 7.18 6.11
CA LYS A 516 9.01 7.17 4.67
C LYS A 516 7.86 6.21 4.31
N ILE A 517 7.10 5.75 5.30
CA ILE A 517 6.10 4.69 5.13
C ILE A 517 4.71 5.31 5.10
N GLY A 518 3.95 4.98 4.05
CA GLY A 518 2.59 5.47 3.84
C GLY A 518 1.50 4.62 4.49
N HIS A 519 1.79 3.40 4.91
CA HIS A 519 0.87 2.49 5.61
C HIS A 519 1.44 2.12 6.99
N PHE A 520 0.74 1.29 7.77
CA PHE A 520 1.30 0.80 9.04
C PHE A 520 2.64 0.09 8.81
N PHE A 521 3.55 0.25 9.76
CA PHE A 521 4.78 -0.51 9.83
C PHE A 521 4.72 -1.52 10.99
N PRO A 522 5.08 -2.78 10.72
CA PRO A 522 5.20 -3.39 9.40
C PRO A 522 3.83 -3.45 8.68
N GLY A 523 3.84 -3.62 7.35
CA GLY A 523 2.63 -3.67 6.51
C GLY A 523 2.33 -5.05 5.94
N GLY A 524 1.18 -5.21 5.29
CA GLY A 524 0.75 -6.47 4.69
C GLY A 524 0.47 -7.59 5.71
N THR A 525 1.08 -8.75 5.50
CA THR A 525 0.80 -10.00 6.25
C THR A 525 1.52 -10.08 7.60
N VAL A 526 1.27 -9.12 8.49
CA VAL A 526 2.00 -8.91 9.77
C VAL A 526 1.83 -10.04 10.81
N ASP A 527 0.99 -11.03 10.53
CA ASP A 527 0.85 -12.27 11.29
C ASP A 527 1.88 -13.34 10.91
N ALA A 528 2.55 -13.19 9.76
CA ALA A 528 3.42 -14.23 9.20
C ALA A 528 4.93 -14.02 9.44
N PHE A 529 5.36 -12.91 10.05
CA PHE A 529 6.78 -12.54 10.06
C PHE A 529 7.26 -11.95 11.37
N ASP A 530 8.58 -12.03 11.60
CA ASP A 530 9.19 -11.55 12.84
C ASP A 530 9.78 -10.17 12.61
N VAL A 531 9.21 -9.16 13.28
CA VAL A 531 9.80 -7.83 13.44
C VAL A 531 9.86 -7.55 14.92
N TRP A 532 11.06 -7.30 15.45
CA TRP A 532 11.24 -7.11 16.88
C TRP A 532 12.32 -6.09 17.19
N LEU A 533 12.20 -5.49 18.37
CA LEU A 533 13.22 -4.59 18.89
C LEU A 533 14.17 -5.37 19.81
N ASP A 534 15.42 -5.44 19.41
CA ASP A 534 16.53 -6.04 20.15
C ASP A 534 17.25 -4.95 20.94
N LEU A 535 17.37 -5.10 22.27
CA LEU A 535 18.17 -4.21 23.13
C LEU A 535 19.20 -5.04 23.90
N GLN A 536 20.47 -4.69 23.73
CA GLN A 536 21.59 -5.30 24.42
C GLN A 536 22.36 -4.26 25.25
N ALA A 537 22.75 -4.62 26.47
CA ALA A 537 23.67 -3.84 27.30
C ALA A 537 24.94 -4.65 27.57
N THR A 538 26.12 -4.06 27.36
CA THR A 538 27.43 -4.68 27.63
C THR A 538 28.31 -3.79 28.50
N ASP A 539 29.25 -4.38 29.25
CA ASP A 539 30.32 -3.61 29.89
C ASP A 539 31.47 -3.30 28.91
N ASP A 540 32.50 -2.58 29.39
CA ASP A 540 33.71 -2.24 28.63
C ASP A 540 34.52 -3.45 28.11
N ASN A 541 34.29 -4.64 28.68
CA ASN A 541 34.94 -5.89 28.24
C ASN A 541 34.06 -6.69 27.26
N GLY A 542 32.91 -6.14 26.84
CA GLY A 542 31.94 -6.81 25.98
C GLY A 542 31.11 -7.88 26.68
N ARG A 543 31.14 -7.97 28.02
CA ARG A 543 30.29 -8.90 28.76
C ARG A 543 28.85 -8.40 28.72
N ILE A 544 27.94 -9.27 28.30
CA ILE A 544 26.51 -8.96 28.23
C ILE A 544 25.93 -8.84 29.64
N LEU A 545 25.40 -7.67 29.96
CA LEU A 545 24.75 -7.34 31.23
C LEU A 545 23.23 -7.47 31.15
N PHE A 546 22.64 -7.23 29.98
CA PHE A 546 21.22 -7.37 29.68
C PHE A 546 21.04 -7.70 28.20
N TRP A 547 20.04 -8.52 27.87
CA TRP A 547 19.63 -8.72 26.48
C TRP A 547 18.14 -9.05 26.40
N SER A 548 17.40 -8.25 25.64
CA SER A 548 16.07 -8.61 25.15
C SER A 548 16.06 -8.63 23.61
N GLY A 549 15.35 -9.58 23.00
CA GLY A 549 15.31 -9.80 21.56
C GLY A 549 16.35 -10.80 21.03
N MET A 550 16.91 -11.64 21.90
CA MET A 550 17.85 -12.70 21.51
C MET A 550 17.17 -13.73 20.58
N VAL A 551 17.96 -14.26 19.65
CA VAL A 551 17.54 -15.34 18.75
C VAL A 551 18.26 -16.62 19.13
N GLU A 552 17.49 -17.68 19.34
CA GLU A 552 18.01 -19.01 19.70
C GLU A 552 18.90 -19.59 18.58
N ASP A 553 19.61 -20.69 18.89
CA ASP A 553 20.47 -21.42 17.95
C ASP A 553 21.48 -20.52 17.21
N ASN A 554 22.11 -19.60 17.94
CA ASN A 554 23.08 -18.63 17.40
C ASN A 554 22.52 -17.82 16.21
N GLY A 555 21.27 -17.37 16.29
CA GLY A 555 20.65 -16.54 15.25
C GLY A 555 19.80 -17.29 14.22
N LYS A 556 19.62 -18.60 14.39
CA LYS A 556 18.88 -19.46 13.44
C LYS A 556 17.51 -19.91 13.96
N GLY A 557 17.31 -19.83 15.27
CA GLY A 557 16.11 -20.30 15.96
C GLY A 557 14.97 -19.27 16.00
N PRO A 558 13.95 -19.54 16.84
CA PRO A 558 12.95 -18.54 17.18
C PRO A 558 13.58 -17.36 17.95
N VAL A 559 12.91 -16.21 17.89
CA VAL A 559 13.20 -15.07 18.78
C VAL A 559 12.63 -15.40 20.16
N GLU A 560 13.31 -15.01 21.22
CA GLU A 560 12.81 -15.19 22.60
C GLU A 560 11.40 -14.62 22.77
N LYS A 561 10.60 -15.25 23.64
CA LYS A 561 9.17 -14.90 23.81
C LYS A 561 8.95 -13.52 24.42
N GLY A 562 9.88 -13.05 25.26
CA GLY A 562 9.80 -11.78 25.97
C GLY A 562 10.20 -10.55 25.17
N ALA A 563 10.57 -10.71 23.89
CA ALA A 563 10.96 -9.59 23.03
C ALA A 563 9.74 -8.71 22.66
N HIS A 564 9.99 -7.43 22.38
CA HIS A 564 8.97 -6.53 21.83
C HIS A 564 8.76 -6.84 20.35
N PHE A 565 7.56 -7.28 19.97
CA PHE A 565 7.24 -7.65 18.58
C PHE A 565 6.28 -6.67 17.93
N TYR A 566 6.63 -6.22 16.73
CA TYR A 566 5.70 -5.54 15.84
C TYR A 566 4.97 -6.55 14.94
N ARG A 567 3.82 -7.06 15.41
CA ARG A 567 3.04 -8.10 14.71
C ARG A 567 1.54 -8.04 15.03
N SER A 568 0.76 -8.84 14.32
CA SER A 568 -0.61 -9.23 14.70
C SER A 568 -0.58 -10.68 15.18
N LEU A 569 -0.79 -10.90 16.49
CA LEU A 569 -0.85 -12.25 17.05
C LEU A 569 -2.30 -12.72 17.12
N GLN A 570 -2.67 -13.65 16.25
CA GLN A 570 -4.02 -14.18 16.10
C GLN A 570 -4.11 -15.62 16.59
N VAL A 571 -5.29 -16.00 17.06
CA VAL A 571 -5.62 -17.36 17.48
C VAL A 571 -6.88 -17.90 16.79
N ASP A 572 -6.94 -19.22 16.65
CA ASP A 572 -8.09 -19.96 16.12
C ASP A 572 -9.21 -20.17 17.15
N GLY A 573 -10.26 -20.92 16.81
CA GLY A 573 -11.42 -21.13 17.68
C GLY A 573 -11.15 -21.84 19.01
N HIS A 574 -10.00 -22.52 19.14
CA HIS A 574 -9.56 -23.17 20.38
C HIS A 574 -8.42 -22.40 21.07
N GLY A 575 -8.03 -21.24 20.55
CA GLY A 575 -6.94 -20.44 21.10
C GLY A 575 -5.56 -20.85 20.62
N ASN A 576 -5.44 -21.70 19.59
CA ASN A 576 -4.12 -22.03 19.02
C ASN A 576 -3.62 -20.89 18.13
N PRO A 577 -2.31 -20.56 18.15
CA PRO A 577 -1.75 -19.54 17.27
C PRO A 577 -1.94 -19.83 15.78
N ILE A 578 -2.27 -18.78 15.01
CA ILE A 578 -2.25 -18.81 13.55
C ILE A 578 -0.80 -18.72 13.06
N ASN A 579 -0.13 -19.88 12.96
CA ASN A 579 1.30 -20.00 12.63
C ASN A 579 1.60 -20.75 11.31
N LYS A 580 0.58 -21.38 10.71
CA LYS A 580 0.65 -22.13 9.44
C LYS A 580 0.22 -21.30 8.23
N ARG A 581 0.04 -19.99 8.42
CA ARG A 581 -0.63 -19.09 7.47
C ARG A 581 -2.11 -19.47 7.23
N ASN A 582 -2.74 -20.02 8.27
CA ASN A 582 -4.12 -20.51 8.24
C ASN A 582 -5.15 -19.43 8.61
N ALA A 583 -5.10 -18.30 7.90
CA ALA A 583 -5.90 -17.11 8.22
C ALA A 583 -7.42 -17.38 8.21
N TRP A 584 -7.91 -18.38 7.46
CA TRP A 584 -9.34 -18.76 7.46
C TRP A 584 -9.83 -19.28 8.82
N ALA A 585 -8.92 -19.80 9.65
CA ALA A 585 -9.25 -20.31 10.97
C ALA A 585 -9.16 -19.21 12.06
N ALA A 586 -8.67 -18.01 11.75
CA ALA A 586 -8.54 -16.94 12.74
C ALA A 586 -9.90 -16.57 13.34
N ARG A 587 -9.97 -16.45 14.67
CA ARG A 587 -11.20 -16.10 15.41
C ARG A 587 -11.03 -14.88 16.30
N SER A 588 -9.85 -14.71 16.89
CA SER A 588 -9.58 -13.56 17.75
C SER A 588 -8.14 -13.09 17.68
N LEU A 589 -7.96 -11.82 18.03
CA LEU A 589 -6.67 -11.16 18.16
C LEU A 589 -6.23 -11.17 19.63
N VAL A 590 -5.04 -11.70 19.92
CA VAL A 590 -4.42 -11.61 21.25
C VAL A 590 -3.94 -10.19 21.50
N TYR A 591 -3.13 -9.67 20.57
CA TYR A 591 -2.70 -8.28 20.48
C TYR A 591 -2.26 -7.93 19.06
N VAL A 592 -2.22 -6.62 18.75
CA VAL A 592 -1.61 -6.06 17.54
C VAL A 592 -0.70 -4.90 17.92
N ARG A 593 0.52 -4.87 17.38
CA ARG A 593 1.48 -3.78 17.57
C ARG A 593 2.06 -3.36 16.24
N LEU A 594 1.59 -2.22 15.73
CA LEU A 594 2.03 -1.63 14.47
C LEU A 594 2.18 -0.12 14.67
N ILE A 595 3.11 0.49 13.94
CA ILE A 595 3.38 1.93 14.00
C ILE A 595 2.70 2.62 12.81
N PRO A 596 1.77 3.57 13.00
CA PRO A 596 1.13 4.29 11.90
C PRO A 596 2.12 5.06 11.00
N PRO A 597 1.69 5.47 9.79
CA PRO A 597 2.46 6.37 8.92
C PRO A 597 2.86 7.66 9.63
N GLY A 598 4.15 7.97 9.64
CA GLY A 598 4.66 9.16 10.31
C GLY A 598 4.28 9.20 11.80
N ALA A 599 4.28 8.05 12.49
CA ALA A 599 4.07 7.93 13.94
C ALA A 599 5.26 7.23 14.61
N ALA A 600 5.22 7.06 15.93
CA ALA A 600 6.27 6.42 16.70
C ALA A 600 5.68 5.48 17.76
N ASP A 601 6.48 4.52 18.21
CA ASP A 601 6.24 3.68 19.40
C ASP A 601 7.36 3.90 20.42
N THR A 602 7.07 3.70 21.70
CA THR A 602 8.02 3.87 22.82
C THR A 602 8.10 2.58 23.63
N VAL A 603 9.18 1.83 23.44
CA VAL A 603 9.39 0.53 24.09
C VAL A 603 10.17 0.72 25.38
N ARG A 604 9.68 0.17 26.49
CA ARG A 604 10.29 0.33 27.82
C ARG A 604 11.00 -0.96 28.23
N TYR A 605 12.25 -0.86 28.67
CA TYR A 605 13.05 -1.99 29.15
C TYR A 605 13.46 -1.77 30.60
N ARG A 606 13.23 -2.77 31.45
CA ARG A 606 13.70 -2.77 32.84
C ARG A 606 15.08 -3.40 32.94
N PHE A 607 16.07 -2.57 33.26
CA PHE A 607 17.45 -2.99 33.42
C PHE A 607 17.91 -2.82 34.88
N THR A 608 18.43 -3.90 35.47
CA THR A 608 19.07 -3.85 36.79
C THR A 608 20.58 -3.88 36.61
N VAL A 609 21.25 -2.80 37.04
CA VAL A 609 22.71 -2.69 36.96
C VAL A 609 23.34 -3.72 37.91
N PRO A 610 24.28 -4.57 37.45
CA PRO A 610 24.97 -5.50 38.34
C PRO A 610 25.68 -4.77 39.50
N LYS A 611 25.65 -5.35 40.71
CA LYS A 611 26.28 -4.74 41.90
C LYS A 611 27.79 -4.53 41.76
N ASN A 612 28.43 -5.32 40.90
CA ASN A 612 29.86 -5.25 40.60
C ASN A 612 30.17 -4.51 39.29
N ALA A 613 29.18 -3.85 38.68
CA ALA A 613 29.42 -3.05 37.49
C ALA A 613 30.31 -1.83 37.82
N ALA A 614 31.21 -1.51 36.92
CA ALA A 614 32.10 -0.35 36.97
C ALA A 614 32.38 0.11 35.53
N GLY A 615 32.91 1.33 35.37
CA GLY A 615 33.23 1.88 34.04
C GLY A 615 31.96 2.32 33.29
N ALA A 616 31.85 1.94 32.01
CA ALA A 616 30.71 2.27 31.17
C ALA A 616 29.87 1.04 30.83
N ILE A 617 28.57 1.29 30.62
CA ILE A 617 27.61 0.34 30.08
C ILE A 617 27.21 0.83 28.69
N HIS A 618 27.48 0.02 27.68
CA HIS A 618 27.17 0.30 26.28
C HIS A 618 25.83 -0.32 25.93
N LEU A 619 24.87 0.51 25.53
CA LEU A 619 23.56 0.10 25.05
C LEU A 619 23.58 0.05 23.52
N LYS A 620 22.99 -1.01 22.95
CA LYS A 620 22.75 -1.13 21.51
C LYS A 620 21.32 -1.61 21.27
N ALA A 621 20.54 -0.79 20.56
CA ALA A 621 19.19 -1.12 20.13
C ALA A 621 19.17 -1.37 18.62
N ARG A 622 18.49 -2.42 18.17
CA ARG A 622 18.36 -2.78 16.75
C ARG A 622 16.92 -3.18 16.44
N LEU A 623 16.32 -2.54 15.44
CA LEU A 623 15.06 -3.03 14.88
C LEU A 623 15.39 -4.15 13.87
N ARG A 624 15.00 -5.37 14.20
CA ARG A 624 15.33 -6.58 13.47
C ARG A 624 14.14 -7.06 12.64
N TYR A 625 14.43 -7.66 11.49
CA TYR A 625 13.41 -8.10 10.54
C TYR A 625 13.73 -9.46 9.91
N ARG A 626 12.77 -10.38 9.94
CA ARG A 626 12.79 -11.69 9.25
C ARG A 626 11.44 -11.94 8.57
N LYS A 627 11.42 -12.03 7.23
CA LYS A 627 10.19 -12.03 6.40
C LYS A 627 9.19 -13.16 6.66
N PHE A 628 9.62 -14.30 7.18
CA PHE A 628 8.69 -15.34 7.61
C PHE A 628 9.11 -15.84 8.98
N ALA A 629 8.13 -15.94 9.88
CA ALA A 629 8.36 -16.40 11.23
C ALA A 629 9.04 -17.77 11.20
N TRP A 630 9.92 -18.01 12.18
CA TRP A 630 10.72 -19.25 12.21
C TRP A 630 9.83 -20.48 12.07
N TRP A 631 8.80 -20.60 12.90
CA TRP A 631 7.89 -21.74 12.91
C TRP A 631 7.18 -21.94 11.57
N ASN A 632 6.71 -20.86 10.94
CA ASN A 632 6.05 -20.93 9.63
C ASN A 632 7.00 -21.44 8.54
N THR A 633 8.27 -21.05 8.60
CA THR A 633 9.30 -21.53 7.66
C THR A 633 9.57 -23.03 7.84
N GLN A 634 9.64 -23.51 9.08
CA GLN A 634 9.77 -24.95 9.37
C GLN A 634 8.58 -25.72 8.78
N PHE A 635 7.35 -25.26 9.04
CA PHE A 635 6.13 -25.86 8.51
C PHE A 635 6.08 -25.85 6.98
N ALA A 636 6.42 -24.72 6.36
CA ALA A 636 6.36 -24.54 4.91
C ALA A 636 7.27 -25.52 4.15
N PHE A 637 8.44 -25.83 4.69
CA PHE A 637 9.44 -26.65 4.02
C PHE A 637 9.42 -28.13 4.42
N ALA A 638 9.17 -28.44 5.70
CA ALA A 638 9.30 -29.80 6.22
C ALA A 638 8.15 -30.21 7.17
N GLY A 639 7.06 -29.43 7.20
CA GLY A 639 5.93 -29.68 8.09
C GLY A 639 5.18 -30.97 7.74
N GLU A 640 5.26 -31.94 8.65
CA GLU A 640 4.48 -33.18 8.63
C GLU A 640 3.65 -33.30 9.90
N ARG A 641 2.42 -33.78 9.74
CA ARG A 641 1.52 -33.94 10.87
C ARG A 641 1.85 -35.23 11.61
N VAL A 642 1.90 -35.17 12.93
CA VAL A 642 2.11 -36.37 13.76
C VAL A 642 0.92 -37.33 13.57
N PRO A 643 1.15 -38.59 13.14
CA PRO A 643 0.08 -39.57 12.95
C PRO A 643 -0.70 -39.85 14.24
N GLY A 644 -1.99 -40.14 14.10
CA GLY A 644 -2.87 -40.47 15.24
C GLY A 644 -3.33 -39.27 16.09
N GLY A 645 -2.93 -38.04 15.77
CA GLY A 645 -3.44 -36.83 16.39
C GLY A 645 -4.84 -36.42 15.91
N PRO A 646 -5.52 -35.49 16.61
CA PRO A 646 -6.87 -35.03 16.27
C PRO A 646 -6.88 -34.37 14.89
N ALA A 647 -7.83 -34.63 13.99
CA ALA A 647 -7.85 -34.01 12.65
C ALA A 647 -8.13 -32.48 12.72
N PRO A 648 -7.61 -31.68 11.77
CA PRO A 648 -7.93 -30.25 11.72
C PRO A 648 -9.39 -30.03 11.32
N THR A 649 -9.97 -28.92 11.78
CA THR A 649 -11.29 -28.44 11.34
C THR A 649 -11.14 -27.12 10.59
N LYS A 650 -12.23 -26.61 10.02
CA LYS A 650 -12.24 -25.26 9.44
C LYS A 650 -12.01 -24.16 10.47
N ASP A 651 -12.27 -24.44 11.75
CA ASP A 651 -12.28 -23.46 12.84
C ASP A 651 -11.00 -23.49 13.69
N TYR A 652 -10.30 -24.64 13.76
CA TYR A 652 -9.09 -24.81 14.57
C TYR A 652 -8.24 -26.04 14.18
N ASP A 653 -6.98 -26.07 14.62
CA ASP A 653 -6.06 -27.22 14.45
C ASP A 653 -5.25 -27.53 15.72
N ASP A 654 -5.72 -28.53 16.48
CA ASP A 654 -5.06 -29.06 17.69
C ASP A 654 -3.94 -30.08 17.37
N GLY A 655 -3.60 -30.23 16.09
CA GLY A 655 -2.57 -31.14 15.62
C GLY A 655 -1.16 -30.77 16.04
N ARG A 656 -0.35 -31.79 16.30
CA ARG A 656 1.10 -31.62 16.43
C ARG A 656 1.78 -31.84 15.10
N TRP A 657 2.89 -31.12 14.90
CA TRP A 657 3.67 -31.12 13.68
C TRP A 657 5.13 -31.42 13.99
N THR A 658 5.78 -32.20 13.13
CA THR A 658 7.23 -32.38 13.06
C THR A 658 7.76 -31.66 11.83
N PHE A 659 9.06 -31.35 11.84
CA PHE A 659 9.75 -30.65 10.76
C PHE A 659 10.76 -31.56 10.08
N THR A 660 10.32 -32.77 9.74
CA THR A 660 11.13 -33.87 9.20
C THR A 660 10.75 -34.25 7.78
N GLY A 661 9.79 -33.56 7.17
CA GLY A 661 9.28 -33.87 5.85
C GLY A 661 10.29 -33.67 4.73
N ASP A 662 10.04 -34.34 3.62
CA ASP A 662 10.88 -34.29 2.43
C ASP A 662 10.91 -32.89 1.80
N THR A 663 12.12 -32.30 1.74
CA THR A 663 12.37 -30.99 1.17
C THR A 663 12.76 -31.02 -0.31
N SER A 664 12.83 -32.19 -0.96
CA SER A 664 13.31 -32.33 -2.34
C SER A 664 12.43 -31.61 -3.36
N ASN A 665 11.12 -31.59 -3.10
CA ASN A 665 10.10 -31.07 -4.02
C ASN A 665 9.58 -29.67 -3.66
N VAL A 666 10.21 -28.98 -2.69
CA VAL A 666 9.83 -27.59 -2.33
C VAL A 666 10.14 -26.63 -3.46
N SER A 667 9.38 -25.54 -3.55
CA SER A 667 9.62 -24.47 -4.53
C SER A 667 10.86 -23.64 -4.16
N GLY A 668 11.62 -23.20 -5.17
CA GLY A 668 12.89 -22.50 -5.00
C GLY A 668 14.11 -23.41 -5.20
N LYS A 669 15.32 -22.82 -5.16
CA LYS A 669 16.58 -23.54 -5.39
C LYS A 669 17.12 -24.22 -4.13
N VAL A 670 16.82 -23.68 -2.95
CA VAL A 670 17.20 -24.27 -1.66
C VAL A 670 16.25 -25.44 -1.33
N LYS A 671 16.79 -26.66 -1.33
CA LYS A 671 16.05 -27.92 -1.07
C LYS A 671 16.24 -28.41 0.36
N ALA A 672 16.16 -27.49 1.31
CA ALA A 672 16.26 -27.72 2.75
C ALA A 672 15.45 -26.64 3.47
N ILE A 673 15.24 -26.77 4.78
CA ILE A 673 14.67 -25.68 5.57
C ILE A 673 15.65 -24.50 5.55
N PRO A 674 15.26 -23.32 5.03
CA PRO A 674 16.18 -22.22 4.87
C PRO A 674 16.37 -21.44 6.18
N ASP A 675 17.62 -21.07 6.47
CA ASP A 675 17.97 -20.03 7.46
C ASP A 675 17.66 -18.65 6.86
N VAL A 676 16.38 -18.24 6.90
CA VAL A 676 15.93 -16.97 6.30
C VAL A 676 16.69 -15.77 6.92
N PRO A 677 17.21 -14.83 6.11
CA PRO A 677 18.02 -13.71 6.60
C PRO A 677 17.29 -12.84 7.64
N ILE A 678 18.04 -12.46 8.68
CA ILE A 678 17.63 -11.43 9.65
C ILE A 678 18.37 -10.13 9.33
N LEU A 679 17.62 -9.09 8.98
CA LEU A 679 18.16 -7.77 8.69
C LEU A 679 18.05 -6.84 9.91
N THR A 680 19.02 -5.93 10.07
CA THR A 680 18.84 -4.72 10.89
C THR A 680 18.28 -3.62 9.99
N LEU A 681 17.10 -3.10 10.32
CA LEU A 681 16.45 -2.02 9.59
C LEU A 681 16.96 -0.64 10.03
N ALA A 682 17.16 -0.49 11.34
CA ALA A 682 17.72 0.69 11.97
C ALA A 682 18.36 0.27 13.31
N GLU A 683 19.35 1.02 13.76
CA GLU A 683 20.01 0.80 15.05
C GLU A 683 20.45 2.11 15.68
N ASP A 684 20.62 2.09 16.99
CA ASP A 684 21.16 3.19 17.77
C ASP A 684 21.99 2.66 18.95
N THR A 685 22.88 3.52 19.47
CA THR A 685 23.78 3.20 20.58
C THR A 685 23.86 4.35 21.58
N ALA A 686 23.87 4.02 22.87
CA ALA A 686 24.04 4.98 23.94
C ALA A 686 25.01 4.43 24.99
N VAL A 687 25.61 5.32 25.79
CA VAL A 687 26.55 4.94 26.84
C VAL A 687 26.07 5.48 28.17
N LEU A 688 26.03 4.61 29.18
CA LEU A 688 25.72 4.98 30.56
C LEU A 688 26.98 4.87 31.42
N ARG A 689 27.26 5.88 32.23
CA ARG A 689 28.39 5.86 33.17
C ARG A 689 27.98 5.20 34.48
N VAL A 690 28.76 4.23 34.95
CA VAL A 690 28.53 3.63 36.28
C VAL A 690 29.22 4.48 37.34
N SER A 691 28.46 4.96 38.33
CA SER A 691 29.00 5.81 39.41
C SER A 691 28.36 5.49 40.76
N ALA A 692 29.18 5.52 41.83
CA ALA A 692 28.72 5.34 43.20
C ALA A 692 28.08 6.62 43.78
N ASP A 693 28.45 7.79 43.25
CA ASP A 693 27.89 9.06 43.69
C ASP A 693 26.54 9.31 43.00
N ALA A 694 25.51 9.61 43.79
CA ALA A 694 24.21 10.08 43.29
C ALA A 694 24.29 11.48 42.62
N ALA A 695 25.48 12.07 42.54
CA ALA A 695 25.70 13.43 42.07
C ALA A 695 25.66 13.51 40.52
N GLY A 696 24.44 13.64 40.01
CA GLY A 696 24.10 14.57 38.93
C GLY A 696 24.41 14.15 37.51
N GLU A 697 23.37 14.09 36.69
CA GLU A 697 23.45 14.25 35.25
C GLU A 697 24.25 15.52 34.92
N ARG A 698 25.32 15.42 34.12
CA ARG A 698 25.86 16.62 33.45
C ARG A 698 24.98 16.88 32.23
N ARG A 699 24.10 17.89 32.35
CA ARG A 699 23.26 18.37 31.25
C ARG A 699 24.16 18.92 30.13
N GLY A 700 24.18 18.27 28.98
CA GLY A 700 24.65 18.90 27.75
C GLY A 700 23.65 19.93 27.23
N SER A 701 23.99 20.60 26.13
CA SER A 701 23.11 21.56 25.47
C SER A 701 22.05 20.82 24.65
N VAL A 702 20.77 21.03 24.97
CA VAL A 702 19.65 20.64 24.10
C VAL A 702 19.72 21.48 22.82
N GLU A 703 19.69 20.82 21.67
CA GLU A 703 19.70 21.47 20.36
C GLU A 703 18.28 21.81 19.90
N SER A 704 18.14 22.79 19.02
CA SER A 704 16.84 23.13 18.44
C SER A 704 16.19 21.93 17.74
N SER A 705 16.96 21.06 17.08
CA SER A 705 16.46 19.86 16.41
C SER A 705 15.92 18.78 17.37
N ASP A 706 16.21 18.86 18.67
CA ASP A 706 15.74 17.86 19.63
C ASP A 706 14.22 17.93 19.89
N TRP A 707 13.52 18.98 19.41
CA TRP A 707 12.06 19.07 19.48
C TRP A 707 11.40 17.87 18.80
N GLU A 708 11.93 17.40 17.66
CA GLU A 708 11.35 16.28 16.89
C GLU A 708 11.45 14.97 17.70
N ARG A 709 12.56 14.77 18.42
CA ARG A 709 12.78 13.57 19.26
C ARG A 709 11.85 13.54 20.46
N TRP A 710 11.68 14.68 21.15
CA TRP A 710 10.68 14.81 22.22
C TRP A 710 9.25 14.64 21.70
N ASN A 711 8.97 15.15 20.50
CA ASN A 711 7.68 14.95 19.85
C ASN A 711 7.45 13.47 19.51
N ASP A 712 8.44 12.76 18.96
CA ASP A 712 8.35 11.34 18.64
C ASP A 712 8.16 10.47 19.90
N TYR A 713 8.88 10.78 20.98
CA TYR A 713 8.66 10.16 22.29
C TYR A 713 7.23 10.42 22.78
N GLY A 714 6.75 11.67 22.70
CA GLY A 714 5.38 12.03 23.05
C GLY A 714 4.32 11.32 22.21
N ILE A 715 4.58 11.09 20.91
CA ILE A 715 3.69 10.34 20.01
C ILE A 715 3.56 8.89 20.47
N GLY A 716 4.68 8.23 20.77
CA GLY A 716 4.67 6.85 21.24
C GLY A 716 3.89 6.71 22.56
N LEU A 717 4.14 7.60 23.52
CA LEU A 717 3.41 7.65 24.78
C LEU A 717 1.91 7.92 24.59
N PHE A 718 1.55 8.85 23.70
CA PHE A 718 0.16 9.20 23.39
C PHE A 718 -0.61 8.01 22.80
N LEU A 719 -0.02 7.30 21.85
CA LEU A 719 -0.65 6.14 21.21
C LEU A 719 -0.79 4.94 22.16
N GLN A 720 0.03 4.88 23.21
CA GLN A 720 -0.10 3.89 24.30
C GLN A 720 -1.13 4.31 25.36
N GLY A 721 -1.65 5.54 25.31
CA GLY A 721 -2.58 6.10 26.28
C GLY A 721 -1.92 6.65 27.55
N ASP A 722 -0.60 6.82 27.58
CA ASP A 722 0.13 7.48 28.66
C ASP A 722 0.03 9.01 28.51
N LEU A 723 -1.18 9.53 28.72
CA LEU A 723 -1.55 10.91 28.38
C LEU A 723 -0.72 11.95 29.14
N ARG A 724 -0.42 11.70 30.42
CA ARG A 724 0.39 12.62 31.22
C ARG A 724 1.84 12.68 30.78
N ALA A 725 2.47 11.53 30.53
CA ALA A 725 3.84 11.50 30.03
C ALA A 725 3.91 12.11 28.61
N ALA A 726 2.90 11.85 27.78
CA ALA A 726 2.78 12.45 26.45
C ALA A 726 2.67 13.98 26.52
N GLU A 727 1.82 14.54 27.39
CA GLU A 727 1.71 16.01 27.57
C GLU A 727 3.06 16.60 28.00
N ALA A 728 3.76 15.96 28.93
CA ALA A 728 5.08 16.42 29.39
C ALA A 728 6.10 16.42 28.23
N ALA A 729 6.13 15.37 27.42
CA ALA A 729 7.01 15.28 26.26
C ALA A 729 6.67 16.33 25.18
N PHE A 730 5.39 16.52 24.85
CA PHE A 730 4.96 17.55 23.90
C PHE A 730 5.18 18.97 24.41
N SER A 731 5.01 19.20 25.71
CA SER A 731 5.36 20.47 26.34
C SER A 731 6.85 20.75 26.19
N LYS A 732 7.69 19.72 26.34
CA LYS A 732 9.13 19.87 26.13
C LYS A 732 9.48 20.18 24.67
N ALA A 733 8.80 19.55 23.71
CA ALA A 733 8.95 19.88 22.29
C ALA A 733 8.55 21.34 22.00
N ALA A 734 7.43 21.81 22.57
CA ALA A 734 6.97 23.20 22.44
C ALA A 734 7.89 24.22 23.14
N GLU A 735 8.57 23.84 24.24
CA GLU A 735 9.59 24.68 24.87
C GLU A 735 10.84 24.83 24.01
N ILE A 736 11.27 23.75 23.33
CA ILE A 736 12.46 23.74 22.47
C ILE A 736 12.22 24.54 21.19
N ASP A 737 11.04 24.39 20.57
CA ASP A 737 10.63 25.17 19.40
C ASP A 737 9.23 25.81 19.60
N PRO A 738 9.17 27.00 20.23
CA PRO A 738 7.91 27.67 20.53
C PRO A 738 7.20 28.25 19.30
N ASN A 739 7.86 28.30 18.14
CA ASN A 739 7.25 28.78 16.89
C ASN A 739 6.66 27.63 16.06
N ASN A 740 6.86 26.38 16.48
CA ASN A 740 6.30 25.21 15.83
C ASN A 740 4.91 24.89 16.39
N PRO A 741 3.84 24.95 15.57
CA PRO A 741 2.49 24.68 16.04
C PRO A 741 2.26 23.22 16.48
N ASP A 742 3.15 22.29 16.11
CA ASP A 742 2.94 20.85 16.27
C ASP A 742 2.91 20.41 17.73
N GLY A 743 3.81 20.98 18.54
CA GLY A 743 3.81 20.75 19.99
C GLY A 743 2.47 21.15 20.61
N PHE A 744 1.96 22.33 20.26
CA PHE A 744 0.67 22.83 20.76
C PHE A 744 -0.53 22.03 20.25
N VAL A 745 -0.53 21.61 18.98
CA VAL A 745 -1.59 20.71 18.47
C VAL A 745 -1.60 19.40 19.23
N ASN A 746 -0.42 18.81 19.48
CA ASN A 746 -0.33 17.53 20.19
C ASN A 746 -0.71 17.65 21.67
N ILE A 747 -0.36 18.74 22.36
CA ILE A 747 -0.90 19.07 23.69
C ILE A 747 -2.42 19.16 23.64
N GLY A 748 -2.98 19.86 22.65
CA GLY A 748 -4.43 19.97 22.45
C GLY A 748 -5.12 18.62 22.25
N ARG A 749 -4.49 17.70 21.52
CA ARG A 749 -4.98 16.32 21.33
C ARG A 749 -5.00 15.52 22.62
N VAL A 750 -3.91 15.57 23.39
CA VAL A 750 -3.80 14.91 24.69
C VAL A 750 -4.93 15.41 25.61
N ARG A 751 -5.06 16.72 25.78
CA ARG A 751 -6.07 17.33 26.66
C ARG A 751 -7.50 17.04 26.20
N LEU A 752 -7.75 17.00 24.89
CA LEU A 752 -9.03 16.59 24.34
C LEU A 752 -9.36 15.13 24.70
N GLN A 753 -8.38 14.22 24.65
CA GLN A 753 -8.56 12.83 25.04
C GLN A 753 -8.72 12.65 26.55
N GLU A 754 -8.06 13.47 27.36
CA GLU A 754 -8.26 13.52 28.82
C GLU A 754 -9.62 14.11 29.23
N GLY A 755 -10.30 14.81 28.31
CA GLY A 755 -11.54 15.53 28.58
C GLY A 755 -11.35 16.95 29.13
N ASN A 756 -10.11 17.45 29.17
CA ASN A 756 -9.80 18.84 29.52
C ASN A 756 -10.06 19.76 28.31
N LEU A 757 -11.33 20.09 28.07
CA LEU A 757 -11.75 20.86 26.90
C LEU A 757 -11.20 22.30 26.89
N ASP A 758 -11.15 22.97 28.04
CA ASP A 758 -10.62 24.34 28.13
C ASP A 758 -9.12 24.38 27.83
N GLY A 759 -8.34 23.49 28.46
CA GLY A 759 -6.91 23.41 28.18
C GLY A 759 -6.59 22.96 26.75
N ALA A 760 -7.45 22.13 26.14
CA ALA A 760 -7.34 21.77 24.73
C ALA A 760 -7.61 22.98 23.81
N ARG A 761 -8.63 23.78 24.12
CA ARG A 761 -8.96 25.01 23.42
C ARG A 761 -7.79 25.99 23.42
N ASP A 762 -7.22 26.26 24.59
CA ASP A 762 -6.08 27.18 24.74
C ASP A 762 -4.87 26.77 23.89
N ALA A 763 -4.51 25.48 23.93
CA ALA A 763 -3.39 24.96 23.16
C ALA A 763 -3.64 25.04 21.64
N LEU A 764 -4.85 24.70 21.19
CA LEU A 764 -5.22 24.74 19.78
C LEU A 764 -5.36 26.17 19.25
N GLU A 765 -5.83 27.12 20.07
CA GLU A 765 -5.81 28.55 19.72
C GLU A 765 -4.39 29.09 19.59
N HIS A 766 -3.47 28.62 20.44
CA HIS A 766 -2.05 28.95 20.29
C HIS A 766 -1.50 28.43 18.96
N ALA A 767 -1.78 27.18 18.61
CA ALA A 767 -1.39 26.61 17.32
C ALA A 767 -1.98 27.40 16.12
N LEU A 768 -3.25 27.80 16.20
CA LEU A 768 -3.92 28.59 15.16
C LEU A 768 -3.40 30.03 15.09
N LYS A 769 -2.89 30.62 16.18
CA LYS A 769 -2.20 31.91 16.13
C LYS A 769 -0.87 31.82 15.36
N LEU A 770 -0.15 30.72 15.52
CA LEU A 770 1.10 30.46 14.78
C LEU A 770 0.84 30.11 13.31
N SER A 771 -0.22 29.33 13.04
CA SER A 771 -0.60 28.90 11.69
C SER A 771 -2.13 28.89 11.52
N PRO A 772 -2.72 29.99 11.02
CA PRO A 772 -4.18 30.17 10.96
C PRO A 772 -4.93 29.15 10.12
N ASP A 773 -4.32 28.62 9.06
CA ASP A 773 -4.96 27.65 8.15
C ASP A 773 -4.61 26.18 8.48
N LEU A 774 -3.95 25.92 9.62
CA LEU A 774 -3.47 24.57 9.96
C LEU A 774 -4.63 23.57 10.14
N ALA A 775 -4.79 22.69 9.15
CA ALA A 775 -5.92 21.76 9.07
C ALA A 775 -6.10 20.87 10.31
N ARG A 776 -5.02 20.26 10.84
CA ARG A 776 -5.09 19.43 12.06
C ARG A 776 -5.56 20.24 13.28
N ALA A 777 -5.11 21.48 13.43
CA ALA A 777 -5.53 22.33 14.54
C ALA A 777 -7.03 22.65 14.42
N HIS A 778 -7.51 23.01 13.22
CA HIS A 778 -8.94 23.19 12.97
C HIS A 778 -9.76 21.92 13.22
N PHE A 779 -9.28 20.74 12.83
CA PHE A 779 -9.99 19.49 13.08
C PHE A 779 -10.17 19.21 14.58
N PHE A 780 -9.08 19.28 15.35
CA PHE A 780 -9.17 19.04 16.79
C PHE A 780 -9.93 20.16 17.51
N TYR A 781 -9.83 21.40 17.04
CA TYR A 781 -10.64 22.50 17.58
C TYR A 781 -12.13 22.27 17.31
N ALA A 782 -12.51 21.83 16.10
CA ALA A 782 -13.88 21.46 15.81
C ALA A 782 -14.41 20.36 16.74
N ARG A 783 -13.57 19.39 17.12
CA ARG A 783 -13.96 18.36 18.12
C ARG A 783 -14.21 18.96 19.50
N VAL A 784 -13.40 19.92 19.94
CA VAL A 784 -13.64 20.69 21.18
C VAL A 784 -14.98 21.44 21.09
N ARG A 785 -15.20 22.20 20.00
CA ARG A 785 -16.44 22.97 19.80
C ARG A 785 -17.69 22.09 19.71
N LYS A 786 -17.58 20.91 19.10
CA LYS A 786 -18.64 19.90 19.11
C LYS A 786 -18.94 19.40 20.52
N ALA A 787 -17.91 19.12 21.32
CA ALA A 787 -18.07 18.67 22.71
C ALA A 787 -18.72 19.75 23.59
N ASP A 788 -18.40 21.02 23.35
CA ASP A 788 -19.03 22.19 23.98
C ASP A 788 -20.49 22.44 23.49
N GLY A 789 -20.96 21.74 22.45
CA GLY A 789 -22.28 21.94 21.84
C GLY A 789 -22.38 23.07 20.81
N PHE A 790 -21.26 23.74 20.48
CA PHE A 790 -21.20 24.80 19.46
C PHE A 790 -21.07 24.19 18.05
N TYR A 791 -22.15 23.58 17.56
CA TYR A 791 -22.16 22.79 16.33
C TYR A 791 -21.89 23.58 15.04
N ASP A 792 -22.41 24.80 14.91
CA ASP A 792 -22.18 25.61 13.70
C ASP A 792 -20.71 26.04 13.58
N ASP A 793 -20.08 26.33 14.71
CA ASP A 793 -18.66 26.67 14.80
C ASP A 793 -17.78 25.46 14.48
N ALA A 794 -18.12 24.29 15.05
CA ALA A 794 -17.48 23.02 14.70
C ALA A 794 -17.55 22.74 13.19
N LEU A 795 -18.72 22.95 12.55
CA LEU A 795 -18.88 22.79 11.11
C LEU A 795 -18.07 23.80 10.30
N ALA A 796 -17.94 25.05 10.76
CA ALA A 796 -17.11 26.05 10.08
C ALA A 796 -15.64 25.61 10.04
N HIS A 797 -15.11 25.13 11.16
CA HIS A 797 -13.76 24.58 11.24
C HIS A 797 -13.60 23.32 10.37
N LEU A 798 -14.53 22.36 10.44
CA LEU A 798 -14.49 21.15 9.59
C LEU A 798 -14.54 21.49 8.10
N ARG A 799 -15.34 22.48 7.69
CA ARG A 799 -15.36 22.96 6.30
C ARG A 799 -14.02 23.55 5.86
N THR A 800 -13.29 24.22 6.75
CA THR A 800 -11.92 24.67 6.46
C THR A 800 -10.99 23.50 6.19
N VAL A 801 -11.11 22.42 6.97
CA VAL A 801 -10.34 21.19 6.74
C VAL A 801 -10.74 20.52 5.43
N ILE A 802 -12.04 20.35 5.16
CA ILE A 802 -12.55 19.70 3.93
C ILE A 802 -12.12 20.44 2.65
N ARG A 803 -12.00 21.78 2.69
CA ARG A 803 -11.48 22.55 1.54
C ARG A 803 -10.03 22.18 1.19
N GLN A 804 -9.22 21.84 2.19
CA GLN A 804 -7.82 21.45 2.01
C GLN A 804 -7.68 19.95 1.73
N TYR A 805 -8.45 19.12 2.44
CA TYR A 805 -8.41 17.65 2.39
C TYR A 805 -9.80 17.09 2.05
N PRO A 806 -10.27 17.24 0.79
CA PRO A 806 -11.62 16.85 0.40
C PRO A 806 -11.84 15.34 0.39
N ARG A 807 -10.79 14.53 0.51
CA ARG A 807 -10.88 13.07 0.62
C ARG A 807 -10.50 12.56 2.01
N ASP A 808 -10.45 13.40 3.06
CA ASP A 808 -10.32 12.88 4.42
C ASP A 808 -11.67 12.35 4.91
N ARG A 809 -11.82 11.01 4.93
CA ARG A 809 -13.06 10.36 5.33
C ARG A 809 -13.41 10.61 6.81
N VAL A 810 -12.42 10.79 7.68
CA VAL A 810 -12.65 10.98 9.13
C VAL A 810 -13.20 12.38 9.38
N VAL A 811 -12.65 13.39 8.69
CA VAL A 811 -13.17 14.76 8.76
C VAL A 811 -14.62 14.83 8.24
N ARG A 812 -14.92 14.12 7.14
CA ARG A 812 -16.29 14.05 6.60
C ARG A 812 -17.25 13.31 7.52
N ASN A 813 -16.83 12.18 8.10
CA ASN A 813 -17.59 11.47 9.13
C ASN A 813 -17.91 12.40 10.31
N GLU A 814 -16.93 13.16 10.80
CA GLU A 814 -17.14 14.13 11.87
C GLU A 814 -18.11 15.25 11.47
N ALA A 815 -18.04 15.78 10.26
CA ALA A 815 -19.00 16.77 9.75
C ALA A 815 -20.42 16.18 9.67
N GLY A 816 -20.58 14.97 9.13
CA GLY A 816 -21.84 14.25 9.11
C GLY A 816 -22.42 14.03 10.50
N ARG A 817 -21.57 13.67 11.48
CA ARG A 817 -21.99 13.51 12.89
C ARG A 817 -22.47 14.82 13.51
N VAL A 818 -21.79 15.94 13.26
CA VAL A 818 -22.25 17.25 13.75
C VAL A 818 -23.60 17.63 13.13
N LEU A 819 -23.77 17.43 11.82
CA LEU A 819 -25.05 17.65 11.12
C LEU A 819 -26.17 16.75 11.68
N PHE A 820 -25.87 15.49 11.99
CA PHE A 820 -26.80 14.56 12.62
C PHE A 820 -27.25 15.06 14.00
N LEU A 821 -26.34 15.56 14.84
CA LEU A 821 -26.68 16.14 16.15
C LEU A 821 -27.58 17.37 16.04
N GLN A 822 -27.44 18.15 14.96
CA GLN A 822 -28.34 19.26 14.62
C GLN A 822 -29.66 18.79 13.97
N LYS A 823 -29.90 17.47 13.85
CA LYS A 823 -31.04 16.85 13.13
C LYS A 823 -31.13 17.23 11.64
N ARG A 824 -30.02 17.68 11.04
CA ARG A 824 -29.92 18.01 9.60
C ARG A 824 -29.62 16.75 8.80
N TYR A 825 -30.49 15.75 8.91
CA TYR A 825 -30.25 14.40 8.40
C TYR A 825 -29.93 14.35 6.90
N ALA A 826 -30.64 15.13 6.07
CA ALA A 826 -30.39 15.15 4.63
C ALA A 826 -29.01 15.68 4.24
N GLU A 827 -28.43 16.60 5.04
CA GLU A 827 -27.07 17.08 4.82
C GLU A 827 -26.05 16.10 5.38
N ALA A 828 -26.33 15.49 6.53
CA ALA A 828 -25.49 14.44 7.11
C ALA A 828 -25.33 13.24 6.15
N VAL A 829 -26.42 12.82 5.49
CA VAL A 829 -26.41 11.76 4.47
C VAL A 829 -25.38 12.06 3.38
N LYS A 830 -25.32 13.29 2.86
CA LYS A 830 -24.35 13.65 1.80
C LYS A 830 -22.90 13.50 2.24
N GLU A 831 -22.60 13.88 3.49
CA GLU A 831 -21.24 13.73 4.03
C GLU A 831 -20.89 12.25 4.25
N PHE A 832 -21.82 11.44 4.77
CA PHE A 832 -21.60 10.01 4.94
C PHE A 832 -21.55 9.24 3.61
N GLU A 833 -22.32 9.63 2.59
CA GLU A 833 -22.17 9.07 1.24
C GLU A 833 -20.80 9.43 0.63
N SER A 834 -20.31 10.65 0.86
CA SER A 834 -18.95 11.05 0.46
C SER A 834 -17.87 10.24 1.18
N VAL A 835 -18.12 9.78 2.41
CA VAL A 835 -17.24 8.83 3.11
C VAL A 835 -17.22 7.49 2.39
N LEU A 836 -18.38 6.96 2.01
CA LEU A 836 -18.48 5.66 1.32
C LEU A 836 -17.91 5.69 -0.12
N GLU A 837 -17.88 6.86 -0.77
CA GLU A 837 -17.13 7.05 -2.02
C GLU A 837 -15.60 6.91 -1.84
N ILE A 838 -15.09 7.12 -0.63
CA ILE A 838 -13.66 6.99 -0.27
C ILE A 838 -13.37 5.58 0.25
N ASP A 839 -14.10 5.14 1.27
CA ASP A 839 -14.05 3.80 1.85
C ASP A 839 -15.47 3.22 1.94
N PRO A 840 -15.85 2.32 1.02
CA PRO A 840 -17.19 1.75 0.99
C PRO A 840 -17.48 0.85 2.19
N GLU A 841 -16.47 0.46 2.98
CA GLU A 841 -16.61 -0.45 4.12
C GLU A 841 -16.67 0.31 5.47
N ASP A 842 -16.76 1.64 5.45
CA ASP A 842 -16.73 2.48 6.65
C ASP A 842 -17.93 2.18 7.57
N LEU A 843 -17.62 1.51 8.69
CA LEU A 843 -18.60 1.06 9.67
C LEU A 843 -19.39 2.24 10.28
N GLN A 844 -18.72 3.37 10.54
CA GLN A 844 -19.34 4.53 11.17
C GLN A 844 -20.29 5.22 10.21
N ALA A 845 -19.93 5.33 8.93
CA ALA A 845 -20.81 5.88 7.90
C ALA A 845 -22.07 5.03 7.75
N HIS A 846 -21.96 3.70 7.66
CA HIS A 846 -23.15 2.82 7.60
C HIS A 846 -24.05 2.94 8.83
N TYR A 847 -23.46 2.97 10.03
CA TYR A 847 -24.23 3.17 11.27
C TYR A 847 -24.97 4.52 11.27
N ASN A 848 -24.27 5.61 10.95
CA ASN A 848 -24.88 6.93 10.97
C ASN A 848 -25.87 7.15 9.82
N LEU A 849 -25.67 6.55 8.64
CA LEU A 849 -26.64 6.56 7.55
C LEU A 849 -27.92 5.83 7.94
N MET A 850 -27.82 4.67 8.60
CA MET A 850 -28.98 3.98 9.17
C MET A 850 -29.76 4.92 10.12
N LEU A 851 -29.08 5.61 11.03
CA LEU A 851 -29.73 6.56 11.94
C LEU A 851 -30.34 7.77 11.23
N CYS A 852 -29.65 8.34 10.23
CA CYS A 852 -30.15 9.47 9.44
C CYS A 852 -31.41 9.08 8.67
N TYR A 853 -31.41 7.92 8.01
CA TYR A 853 -32.56 7.45 7.25
C TYR A 853 -33.75 7.12 8.16
N ASN A 854 -33.53 6.57 9.36
CA ASN A 854 -34.57 6.47 10.38
C ASN A 854 -35.15 7.84 10.77
N GLY A 855 -34.28 8.85 10.97
CA GLY A 855 -34.70 10.23 11.25
C GLY A 855 -35.46 10.90 10.09
N LEU A 856 -35.25 10.44 8.86
CA LEU A 856 -35.97 10.88 7.65
C LEU A 856 -37.24 10.06 7.35
N GLY A 857 -37.46 8.94 8.05
CA GLY A 857 -38.56 8.01 7.77
C GLY A 857 -38.35 7.10 6.56
N ASP A 858 -37.12 6.97 6.04
CA ASP A 858 -36.77 6.03 4.96
C ASP A 858 -36.31 4.69 5.54
N GLU A 859 -37.28 3.88 5.98
CA GLU A 859 -37.02 2.58 6.60
C GLU A 859 -36.26 1.62 5.68
N LYS A 860 -36.50 1.70 4.36
CA LYS A 860 -35.84 0.82 3.39
C LYS A 860 -34.34 1.04 3.40
N ARG A 861 -33.89 2.29 3.21
CA ARG A 861 -32.45 2.60 3.21
C ARG A 861 -31.83 2.37 4.58
N ALA A 862 -32.57 2.65 5.66
CA ALA A 862 -32.08 2.37 7.01
C ALA A 862 -31.75 0.89 7.21
N VAL A 863 -32.64 -0.02 6.81
CA VAL A 863 -32.41 -1.48 6.87
C VAL A 863 -31.24 -1.91 5.98
N GLU A 864 -31.10 -1.33 4.77
CA GLU A 864 -29.99 -1.66 3.88
C GLU A 864 -28.62 -1.26 4.46
N HIS A 865 -28.51 -0.09 5.11
CA HIS A 865 -27.30 0.31 5.81
C HIS A 865 -27.08 -0.48 7.10
N GLN A 866 -28.14 -0.86 7.82
CA GLN A 866 -28.05 -1.73 9.01
C GLN A 866 -27.42 -3.08 8.67
N LYS A 867 -27.80 -3.72 7.56
CA LYS A 867 -27.18 -4.98 7.11
C LYS A 867 -25.67 -4.86 6.92
N ARG A 868 -25.21 -3.78 6.26
CA ARG A 868 -23.78 -3.52 6.02
C ARG A 868 -23.03 -3.17 7.29
N TYR A 869 -23.64 -2.39 8.18
CA TYR A 869 -23.12 -2.16 9.52
C TYR A 869 -22.89 -3.49 10.25
N LEU A 870 -23.88 -4.39 10.26
CA LEU A 870 -23.76 -5.70 10.92
C LEU A 870 -22.71 -6.61 10.27
N ARG A 871 -22.57 -6.56 8.93
CA ARG A 871 -21.53 -7.28 8.19
C ARG A 871 -20.14 -6.88 8.68
N PHE A 872 -19.84 -5.57 8.71
CA PHE A 872 -18.50 -5.03 9.01
C PHE A 872 -18.22 -4.81 10.51
N LYS A 873 -19.23 -4.91 11.39
CA LYS A 873 -19.07 -4.72 12.85
C LYS A 873 -18.15 -5.79 13.46
N ALA A 874 -17.36 -5.49 14.49
CA ALA A 874 -16.61 -6.49 15.28
C ALA A 874 -17.48 -7.64 15.83
N ASP A 875 -16.89 -8.81 16.08
CA ASP A 875 -17.41 -9.76 17.09
C ASP A 875 -16.68 -9.51 18.41
N GLU A 876 -17.32 -8.75 19.30
CA GLU A 876 -16.70 -8.45 20.59
C GLU A 876 -16.59 -9.69 21.50
N SER A 877 -17.42 -10.73 21.28
CA SER A 877 -17.44 -11.94 22.11
C SER A 877 -16.24 -12.86 21.84
N ALA A 878 -15.64 -12.77 20.65
CA ALA A 878 -14.50 -13.59 20.25
C ALA A 878 -13.25 -13.37 21.12
N GLN A 879 -13.14 -12.21 21.78
CA GLN A 879 -12.05 -11.91 22.72
C GLN A 879 -11.94 -12.94 23.86
N ALA A 880 -13.05 -13.58 24.24
CA ALA A 880 -13.05 -14.63 25.27
C ALA A 880 -12.14 -15.82 24.91
N VAL A 881 -11.98 -16.13 23.62
CA VAL A 881 -11.12 -17.22 23.11
C VAL A 881 -9.65 -17.01 23.50
N THR A 882 -9.22 -15.75 23.66
CA THR A 882 -7.84 -15.42 24.03
C THR A 882 -7.52 -15.67 25.50
N GLY A 883 -8.53 -15.87 26.36
CA GLY A 883 -8.35 -15.99 27.82
C GLY A 883 -7.36 -17.10 28.22
N PRO A 884 -7.62 -18.37 27.84
CA PRO A 884 -6.70 -19.49 28.12
C PRO A 884 -5.30 -19.31 27.52
N TYR A 885 -5.21 -18.73 26.32
CA TYR A 885 -3.93 -18.43 25.69
C TYR A 885 -3.11 -17.47 26.54
N ARG A 886 -3.71 -16.34 26.95
CA ARG A 886 -3.05 -15.30 27.76
C ARG A 886 -2.58 -15.80 29.12
N LEU A 887 -3.32 -16.72 29.73
CA LEU A 887 -2.92 -17.33 31.00
C LEU A 887 -1.71 -18.27 30.85
N SER A 888 -1.57 -18.93 29.70
CA SER A 888 -0.45 -19.86 29.43
C SER A 888 0.76 -19.20 28.77
N HIS A 889 0.62 -17.95 28.30
CA HIS A 889 1.65 -17.18 27.59
C HIS A 889 1.82 -15.80 28.25
N PRO A 890 2.45 -15.73 29.44
CA PRO A 890 2.55 -14.48 30.21
C PRO A 890 3.30 -13.37 29.47
N GLU A 891 4.28 -13.70 28.62
CA GLU A 891 5.02 -12.73 27.81
C GLU A 891 4.14 -12.08 26.74
N ASP A 892 3.34 -12.86 26.02
CA ASP A 892 2.37 -12.33 25.05
C ASP A 892 1.24 -11.57 25.74
N ASN A 893 0.85 -11.96 26.97
CA ASN A 893 -0.13 -11.23 27.75
C ASN A 893 0.42 -9.89 28.28
N ASN A 894 1.72 -9.83 28.61
CA ASN A 894 2.42 -8.59 28.90
C ASN A 894 2.45 -7.69 27.64
N GLU A 895 2.77 -8.27 26.48
CA GLU A 895 2.79 -7.58 25.20
C GLU A 895 1.41 -7.08 24.75
N ARG A 896 0.31 -7.57 25.30
CA ARG A 896 -1.04 -7.00 25.08
C ARG A 896 -1.25 -5.66 25.79
N GLN A 897 -0.56 -5.41 26.91
CA GLN A 897 -0.81 -4.22 27.72
C GLN A 897 -0.26 -2.97 27.00
N PRO A 898 -1.02 -1.89 26.83
CA PRO A 898 -0.52 -0.69 26.13
C PRO A 898 0.76 -0.12 26.76
N ILE A 899 0.87 -0.20 28.08
CA ILE A 899 2.02 0.22 28.88
C ILE A 899 2.55 -0.99 29.62
N HIS A 900 3.74 -1.43 29.25
CA HIS A 900 4.46 -2.57 29.83
C HIS A 900 5.96 -2.37 29.72
N GLU A 901 6.71 -3.27 30.34
CA GLU A 901 8.18 -3.29 30.28
C GLU A 901 8.69 -4.67 29.88
N HIS A 902 9.80 -4.68 29.15
CA HIS A 902 10.55 -5.88 28.79
C HIS A 902 11.72 -6.09 29.74
N VAL A 903 12.02 -7.35 30.05
CA VAL A 903 13.08 -7.76 30.98
C VAL A 903 14.17 -8.56 30.27
N ASP A 904 15.21 -8.96 30.99
CA ASP A 904 16.32 -9.76 30.46
C ASP A 904 15.81 -11.14 30.02
N GLY A 905 15.87 -11.41 28.72
CA GLY A 905 15.35 -12.64 28.13
C GLY A 905 16.27 -13.86 28.29
N ARG A 906 17.46 -13.68 28.88
CA ARG A 906 18.41 -14.76 29.15
C ARG A 906 17.98 -15.70 30.29
N GLY A 907 16.89 -15.38 31.00
CA GLY A 907 16.39 -16.16 32.14
C GLY A 907 17.36 -16.12 33.33
N LYS A 908 16.97 -15.42 34.39
CA LYS A 908 17.62 -15.55 35.71
C LYS A 908 16.61 -15.87 36.78
#